data_AF-A0A8H4TE50-F1
#
_entry.id   AF-A0A8H4TE50-F1
#
_cell.length_a   1.000
_cell.length_b   1.000
_cell.length_c   1.000
_cell.angle_alpha   90.00
_cell.angle_beta   90.00
_cell.angle_gamma   90.00
#
_symmetry.space_group_name_H-M   'P 1'
#
loop_
_entity.id
_entity.type
_entity.pdbx_description
1 polymer ?
#
loop_
_entity_poly.entity_id
_entity_poly.type
_entity_poly.pdbx_seq_one_letter_code
_entity_poly.pdbx_strand_id
1 'polypeptide(L)'
;MSLHEQYSIPTDTEQEIRSKVEQVLKGTTFAVSSLRKLSGGTANFMYHATLEKPLTQDKYQNGVVIKQGEGYVALHPAFKIATSRCAIEYESLVHLAEFPPKETLSYRISTPETYYFNQDSNTQVQEYLSEARSLKDYALKYYAAPTPPALKEQCEQLGHGLGSWLRAFHIWSQEPKQAALRETSAGNKEMQGLKNMINYQRLLQVVDQHPEILGDARDVLQGVSDLAAGELADQSALYPIHGDFWTGNILLPDTPLVKGTHTPIRIIDWEMVQIGVRPLDLGQVIAELWLLKLYKDIAAGEWLIRAFSDGYGAVSDDFAYRTVIHVGVHLICFGSQTPGWGNAGQQKDVVRIGKEIIVRAWGRDRGYFVGHVLAVLGAVFPYLTLNNGYPIKVTRSSTPTPLVAISTHAPNPDVFPGHQTAFDCYIQYVAYKLNKRLGALHKDTRSSKKLTTRRYLAGLSFGPSSSVLAQLLSEQARHHSENKASSPFEPVVIHIDTELSHIERESPAKKLLEEYRRVLPNATFECVPLKDVLFVKSIDWSTLPLDAVTPDDSPNARLQRLFNALPTLTSRTDVLRQFIRHLLLQKAQEHSCSALLLGHSTTALAALTLSEVAKGRGFAAPLQVADGMTTVCTYEAVEGAAAAQETGRLEFPVYYPLREIFRNELIQYIDLVPSLKQIVPVNQVGAKAGNSVVSHKDLSIEEVMTRYFDSVEEGYAGIVANVVRTTTKLDRVPGKSFCGSCGMSLDAEGDSRWAGEIGDDAGDGPGAAGAGRLCYGCKRSIHG
;
A
#
# COMPACT_ATOMS: atom_id res chain seq x y z
N MET A 1 -9.15 -9.11 -2.98
CA MET A 1 -10.29 -8.88 -2.07
C MET A 1 -11.57 -8.77 -2.90
N SER A 2 -12.48 -9.73 -2.75
CA SER A 2 -13.84 -9.66 -3.30
C SER A 2 -14.56 -8.50 -2.62
N LEU A 3 -14.99 -7.48 -3.38
CA LEU A 3 -15.63 -6.26 -2.85
C LEU A 3 -17.09 -6.48 -2.42
N HIS A 4 -17.59 -7.72 -2.41
CA HIS A 4 -19.03 -7.97 -2.39
C HIS A 4 -19.47 -9.23 -1.62
N GLU A 5 -18.69 -9.71 -0.65
CA GLU A 5 -19.30 -10.50 0.42
C GLU A 5 -20.28 -9.59 1.18
N GLN A 6 -21.56 -9.95 1.21
CA GLN A 6 -22.61 -9.20 1.90
C GLN A 6 -22.39 -9.29 3.42
N TYR A 7 -21.50 -8.44 3.94
CA TYR A 7 -21.46 -8.13 5.36
C TYR A 7 -22.64 -7.22 5.66
N SER A 8 -23.63 -7.73 6.39
CA SER A 8 -24.69 -6.90 6.94
C SER A 8 -24.07 -5.95 7.96
N ILE A 9 -24.23 -4.64 7.74
CA ILE A 9 -23.84 -3.61 8.71
C ILE A 9 -24.57 -3.92 10.03
N PRO A 10 -23.87 -3.96 11.19
CA PRO A 10 -24.53 -4.15 12.48
C PRO A 10 -25.65 -3.11 12.67
N THR A 11 -26.83 -3.55 13.11
CA THR A 11 -28.01 -2.69 13.26
C THR A 11 -27.73 -1.47 14.15
N ASP A 12 -26.91 -1.63 15.19
CA ASP A 12 -26.50 -0.56 16.10
C ASP A 12 -25.72 0.54 15.36
N THR A 13 -24.81 0.18 14.45
CA THR A 13 -24.04 1.13 13.63
C THR A 13 -24.94 1.90 12.68
N GLU A 14 -25.90 1.22 12.04
CA GLU A 14 -26.84 1.91 11.15
C GLU A 14 -27.72 2.92 11.90
N GLN A 15 -28.13 2.58 13.12
CA GLN A 15 -28.93 3.45 13.97
C GLN A 15 -28.11 4.64 14.50
N GLU A 16 -26.85 4.42 14.89
CA GLU A 16 -25.91 5.47 15.28
C GLU A 16 -25.69 6.49 14.15
N ILE A 17 -25.39 6.02 12.94
CA ILE A 17 -25.18 6.89 11.78
C ILE A 17 -26.45 7.65 11.43
N ARG A 18 -27.61 7.01 11.51
CA ARG A 18 -28.89 7.66 11.30
C ARG A 18 -29.11 8.80 12.32
N SER A 19 -28.89 8.55 13.60
CA SER A 19 -29.02 9.56 14.65
C SER A 19 -28.02 10.71 14.49
N LYS A 20 -26.78 10.41 14.07
CA LYS A 20 -25.77 11.41 13.72
C LYS A 20 -26.27 12.32 12.60
N VAL A 21 -26.80 11.77 11.52
CA VAL A 21 -27.36 12.54 10.39
C VAL A 21 -28.53 13.42 10.84
N GLU A 22 -29.48 12.86 11.60
CA GLU A 22 -30.63 13.61 12.14
C GLU A 22 -30.17 14.78 13.02
N GLN A 23 -29.16 14.56 13.87
CA GLN A 23 -28.58 15.59 14.74
C GLN A 23 -27.86 16.69 13.96
N VAL A 24 -27.06 16.33 12.95
CA VAL A 24 -26.31 17.29 12.12
C VAL A 24 -27.26 18.20 11.33
N LEU A 25 -28.33 17.63 10.77
CA LEU A 25 -29.27 18.38 9.95
C LEU A 25 -30.32 19.15 10.77
N LYS A 26 -30.44 18.86 12.07
CA LYS A 26 -31.34 19.56 12.98
C LYS A 26 -31.00 21.05 13.03
N GLY A 27 -32.02 21.88 12.85
CA GLY A 27 -31.86 23.35 12.84
C GLY A 27 -31.34 23.92 11.53
N THR A 28 -31.02 23.08 10.53
CA THR A 28 -30.76 23.52 9.15
C THR A 28 -32.06 23.55 8.34
N THR A 29 -32.03 24.11 7.13
CA THR A 29 -33.14 24.02 6.17
C THR A 29 -33.41 22.59 5.68
N PHE A 30 -32.49 21.65 5.95
CA PHE A 30 -32.58 20.25 5.57
C PHE A 30 -32.92 19.34 6.77
N ALA A 31 -33.48 19.90 7.85
CA ALA A 31 -34.01 19.11 8.96
C ALA A 31 -35.00 18.05 8.46
N VAL A 32 -34.82 16.81 8.92
CA VAL A 32 -35.47 15.62 8.34
C VAL A 32 -36.62 15.13 9.22
N SER A 33 -37.77 14.84 8.60
CA SER A 33 -38.89 14.15 9.25
C SER A 33 -38.76 12.63 9.17
N SER A 34 -38.12 12.12 8.11
CA SER A 34 -37.81 10.69 7.99
C SER A 34 -36.58 10.45 7.11
N LEU A 35 -35.87 9.37 7.42
CA LEU A 35 -34.74 8.84 6.65
C LEU A 35 -35.05 7.41 6.21
N ARG A 36 -35.04 7.18 4.90
CA ARG A 36 -35.11 5.85 4.30
C ARG A 36 -33.75 5.53 3.69
N LYS A 37 -33.12 4.44 4.12
CA LYS A 37 -31.85 3.98 3.51
C LYS A 37 -32.06 3.70 2.03
N LEU A 38 -31.13 4.20 1.21
CA LEU A 38 -31.09 3.90 -0.22
C LEU A 38 -30.20 2.68 -0.46
N SER A 39 -30.58 1.88 -1.47
CA SER A 39 -29.71 0.83 -2.00
C SER A 39 -28.61 1.45 -2.87
N GLY A 40 -27.40 0.90 -2.79
CA GLY A 40 -26.22 1.48 -3.44
C GLY A 40 -25.36 2.27 -2.45
N GLY A 41 -24.19 2.73 -2.91
CA GLY A 41 -23.17 3.35 -2.05
C GLY A 41 -22.32 2.30 -1.33
N THR A 42 -21.12 2.03 -1.86
CA THR A 42 -20.17 1.11 -1.22
C THR A 42 -19.46 1.80 -0.06
N ALA A 43 -18.93 3.00 -0.30
CA ALA A 43 -18.13 3.73 0.69
C ALA A 43 -18.95 4.57 1.68
N ASN A 44 -20.07 5.16 1.26
CA ASN A 44 -20.87 6.08 2.07
C ASN A 44 -22.23 5.49 2.46
N PHE A 45 -22.77 5.93 3.60
CA PHE A 45 -24.15 5.66 3.97
C PHE A 45 -25.08 6.59 3.20
N MET A 46 -26.08 6.03 2.53
CA MET A 46 -26.96 6.75 1.62
C MET A 46 -28.41 6.72 2.12
N TYR A 47 -29.03 7.89 2.19
CA TYR A 47 -30.42 8.03 2.62
C TYR A 47 -31.23 8.90 1.67
N HIS A 48 -32.49 8.55 1.49
CA HIS A 48 -33.53 9.44 1.01
C HIS A 48 -34.18 10.11 2.22
N ALA A 49 -34.20 11.43 2.22
CA ALA A 49 -34.69 12.24 3.31
C ALA A 49 -35.99 12.93 2.93
N THR A 50 -37.01 12.77 3.76
CA THR A 50 -38.18 13.65 3.75
C THR A 50 -37.91 14.80 4.71
N LEU A 51 -38.12 16.04 4.28
CA LEU A 51 -37.84 17.22 5.10
C LEU A 51 -39.01 17.53 6.05
N GLU A 52 -38.73 18.13 7.22
CA GLU A 52 -39.76 18.54 8.20
C GLU A 52 -40.67 19.65 7.67
N LYS A 53 -40.07 20.63 7.00
CA LYS A 53 -40.76 21.71 6.31
C LYS A 53 -40.54 21.49 4.83
N PRO A 54 -41.59 21.20 4.03
CA PRO A 54 -41.48 21.29 2.59
C PRO A 54 -41.05 22.73 2.28
N LEU A 55 -39.81 22.91 1.85
CA LEU A 55 -39.36 24.19 1.34
C LEU A 55 -40.34 24.59 0.23
N THR A 56 -40.77 25.85 0.22
CA THR A 56 -41.87 26.38 -0.61
C THR A 56 -41.58 26.41 -2.12
N GLN A 57 -40.65 25.58 -2.59
CA GLN A 57 -40.26 25.42 -3.99
C GLN A 57 -40.43 23.94 -4.40
N ASP A 58 -41.01 23.71 -5.58
CA ASP A 58 -41.20 22.38 -6.20
C ASP A 58 -39.92 21.51 -6.20
N LYS A 59 -38.75 22.17 -6.12
CA LYS A 59 -37.41 21.59 -6.12
C LYS A 59 -37.18 20.47 -5.10
N TYR A 60 -37.84 20.52 -3.92
CA TYR A 60 -37.61 19.55 -2.83
C TYR A 60 -38.83 18.67 -2.54
N GLN A 61 -39.86 18.73 -3.38
CA GLN A 61 -41.15 18.09 -3.12
C GLN A 61 -41.03 16.57 -2.91
N ASN A 62 -40.06 15.94 -3.59
CA ASN A 62 -39.82 14.50 -3.51
C ASN A 62 -38.73 14.12 -2.49
N GLY A 63 -38.24 15.07 -1.68
CA GLY A 63 -37.14 14.88 -0.74
C GLY A 63 -35.75 15.11 -1.35
N VAL A 64 -34.71 14.72 -0.61
CA VAL A 64 -33.30 14.91 -0.97
C VAL A 64 -32.49 13.64 -0.71
N VAL A 65 -31.32 13.53 -1.32
CA VAL A 65 -30.34 12.48 -0.99
C VAL A 65 -29.38 13.02 0.07
N ILE A 66 -29.15 12.22 1.11
CA ILE A 66 -28.08 12.45 2.07
C ILE A 66 -27.00 11.40 1.85
N LYS A 67 -25.75 11.85 1.67
CA LYS A 67 -24.56 11.01 1.75
C LYS A 67 -23.85 11.30 3.07
N GLN A 68 -23.61 10.26 3.86
CA GLN A 68 -22.85 10.36 5.10
C GLN A 68 -21.54 9.57 4.94
N GLY A 69 -20.44 10.33 4.95
CA GLY A 69 -19.09 9.79 4.81
C GLY A 69 -18.44 9.47 6.15
N GLU A 70 -17.84 8.30 6.25
CA GLU A 70 -17.01 7.90 7.39
C GLU A 70 -15.57 7.58 6.93
N GLY A 71 -14.65 7.48 7.91
CA GLY A 71 -13.25 7.07 7.70
C GLY A 71 -13.06 5.60 7.32
N TYR A 72 -14.13 4.95 6.87
CA TYR A 72 -14.19 3.55 6.46
C TYR A 72 -15.31 3.35 5.42
N VAL A 73 -15.23 2.25 4.68
CA VAL A 73 -16.23 1.87 3.68
C VAL A 73 -17.49 1.38 4.39
N ALA A 74 -18.65 1.99 4.11
CA ALA A 74 -19.92 1.67 4.77
C ALA A 74 -20.27 0.17 4.71
N LEU A 75 -20.08 -0.49 3.56
CA LEU A 75 -20.33 -1.93 3.42
C LEU A 75 -19.21 -2.83 3.99
N HIS A 76 -18.05 -2.26 4.31
CA HIS A 76 -16.91 -2.99 4.83
C HIS A 76 -16.15 -2.16 5.87
N PRO A 77 -16.68 -1.94 7.10
CA PRO A 77 -16.12 -1.00 8.07
C PRO A 77 -14.66 -1.26 8.52
N ALA A 78 -14.16 -2.48 8.29
CA ALA A 78 -12.75 -2.83 8.47
C ALA A 78 -11.83 -2.18 7.43
N PHE A 79 -12.35 -1.83 6.24
CA PHE A 79 -11.61 -1.16 5.19
C PHE A 79 -11.62 0.35 5.45
N LYS A 80 -10.48 0.90 5.88
CA LYS A 80 -10.32 2.33 6.10
C LYS A 80 -10.13 3.07 4.78
N ILE A 81 -10.76 4.24 4.68
CA ILE A 81 -10.71 5.10 3.50
C ILE A 81 -10.84 6.56 3.95
N ALA A 82 -10.06 7.47 3.37
CA ALA A 82 -10.05 8.85 3.83
C ALA A 82 -11.35 9.59 3.51
N THR A 83 -11.77 10.43 4.45
CA THR A 83 -12.96 11.29 4.33
C THR A 83 -12.73 12.51 3.43
N SER A 84 -11.48 12.80 3.05
CA SER A 84 -11.16 13.87 2.08
C SER A 84 -11.95 13.71 0.77
N ARG A 85 -12.23 12.47 0.36
CA ARG A 85 -13.08 12.15 -0.79
C ARG A 85 -14.47 12.80 -0.74
N CYS A 86 -15.03 13.00 0.46
CA CYS A 86 -16.37 13.57 0.64
C CYS A 86 -16.38 15.08 0.38
N ALA A 87 -15.37 15.79 0.88
CA ALA A 87 -15.20 17.22 0.58
C ALA A 87 -14.89 17.43 -0.90
N ILE A 88 -14.05 16.57 -1.48
CA ILE A 88 -13.72 16.60 -2.92
C ILE A 88 -14.94 16.35 -3.80
N GLU A 89 -15.82 15.40 -3.45
CA GLU A 89 -17.08 15.18 -4.16
C GLU A 89 -17.95 16.46 -4.13
N TYR A 90 -18.12 17.06 -2.95
CA TYR A 90 -18.90 18.28 -2.80
C TYR A 90 -18.32 19.44 -3.64
N GLU A 91 -17.04 19.74 -3.49
CA GLU A 91 -16.36 20.81 -4.25
C GLU A 91 -16.43 20.56 -5.75
N SER A 92 -16.25 19.32 -6.19
CA SER A 92 -16.36 18.95 -7.60
C SER A 92 -17.76 19.21 -8.13
N LEU A 93 -18.82 18.84 -7.38
CA LEU A 93 -20.19 19.12 -7.77
C LEU A 93 -20.52 20.62 -7.79
N VAL A 94 -19.90 21.42 -6.91
CA VAL A 94 -20.00 22.89 -6.97
C VAL A 94 -19.41 23.41 -8.28
N HIS A 95 -18.24 22.94 -8.69
CA HIS A 95 -17.64 23.34 -9.97
C HIS A 95 -18.43 22.82 -11.18
N LEU A 96 -18.92 21.59 -11.11
CA LEU A 96 -19.71 20.94 -12.16
C LEU A 96 -21.09 21.58 -12.36
N ALA A 97 -21.57 22.41 -11.44
CA ALA A 97 -22.80 23.16 -11.62
C ALA A 97 -22.75 24.11 -12.83
N GLU A 98 -21.55 24.54 -13.25
CA GLU A 98 -21.35 25.34 -14.46
C GLU A 98 -21.31 24.50 -15.75
N PHE A 99 -21.18 23.17 -15.64
CA PHE A 99 -21.14 22.28 -16.80
C PHE A 99 -22.56 22.10 -17.36
N PRO A 100 -22.85 22.57 -18.60
CA PRO A 100 -24.20 22.52 -19.12
C PRO A 100 -24.70 21.08 -19.29
N PRO A 101 -25.99 20.82 -19.03
CA PRO A 101 -26.58 19.52 -19.29
C PRO A 101 -26.46 19.16 -20.77
N LYS A 102 -26.19 17.88 -21.06
CA LYS A 102 -26.26 17.38 -22.43
C LYS A 102 -27.71 17.09 -22.78
N GLU A 103 -28.27 17.93 -23.62
CA GLU A 103 -29.60 17.75 -24.20
C GLU A 103 -29.51 16.89 -25.48
N THR A 104 -30.41 15.92 -25.59
CA THR A 104 -30.67 15.13 -26.80
C THR A 104 -32.18 15.13 -27.06
N LEU A 105 -32.65 14.48 -28.13
CA LEU A 105 -34.10 14.39 -28.40
C LEU A 105 -34.88 13.65 -27.31
N SER A 106 -34.24 12.76 -26.57
CA SER A 106 -34.90 11.84 -25.62
C SER A 106 -34.38 11.96 -24.18
N TYR A 107 -33.26 12.65 -23.97
CA TYR A 107 -32.55 12.63 -22.69
C TYR A 107 -31.95 13.99 -22.34
N ARG A 108 -32.00 14.30 -21.04
CA ARG A 108 -31.25 15.38 -20.38
C ARG A 108 -30.24 14.77 -19.41
N ILE A 109 -28.96 14.78 -19.76
CA ILE A 109 -27.89 14.16 -18.97
C ILE A 109 -27.11 15.25 -18.23
N SER A 110 -27.05 15.17 -16.90
CA SER A 110 -26.32 16.14 -16.07
C SER A 110 -25.78 15.51 -14.79
N THR A 111 -25.02 16.28 -14.02
CA THR A 111 -24.68 15.95 -12.62
C THR A 111 -25.85 16.28 -11.69
N PRO A 112 -25.90 15.70 -10.48
CA PRO A 112 -26.84 16.12 -9.45
C PRO A 112 -26.48 17.52 -8.94
N GLU A 113 -27.49 18.31 -8.58
CA GLU A 113 -27.26 19.54 -7.84
C GLU A 113 -26.85 19.22 -6.39
N THR A 114 -25.86 19.94 -5.86
CA THR A 114 -25.49 19.86 -4.44
C THR A 114 -26.07 21.03 -3.65
N TYR A 115 -26.62 20.76 -2.46
CA TYR A 115 -27.39 21.73 -1.68
C TYR A 115 -26.70 22.15 -0.38
N TYR A 116 -26.02 21.21 0.28
CA TYR A 116 -25.41 21.45 1.58
C TYR A 116 -24.28 20.45 1.83
N PHE A 117 -23.25 20.89 2.55
CA PHE A 117 -22.20 20.01 3.06
C PHE A 117 -21.76 20.48 4.44
N ASN A 118 -21.74 19.56 5.39
CA ASN A 118 -21.14 19.76 6.70
C ASN A 118 -19.73 19.15 6.70
N GLN A 119 -18.72 20.01 6.82
CA GLN A 119 -17.32 19.61 6.73
C GLN A 119 -16.85 18.80 7.95
N ASP A 120 -17.42 19.05 9.13
CA ASP A 120 -17.02 18.35 10.37
C ASP A 120 -17.55 16.91 10.38
N SER A 121 -18.78 16.71 9.92
CA SER A 121 -19.44 15.40 9.91
C SER A 121 -19.33 14.65 8.58
N ASN A 122 -18.88 15.29 7.51
CA ASN A 122 -18.94 14.78 6.13
C ASN A 122 -20.36 14.40 5.69
N THR A 123 -21.36 15.19 6.10
CA THR A 123 -22.76 15.02 5.71
C THR A 123 -23.06 15.90 4.50
N GLN A 124 -23.35 15.29 3.36
CA GLN A 124 -23.72 15.98 2.12
C GLN A 124 -25.20 15.82 1.83
N VAL A 125 -25.85 16.89 1.35
CA VAL A 125 -27.22 16.89 0.83
C VAL A 125 -27.19 17.26 -0.65
N GLN A 126 -27.87 16.46 -1.48
CA GLN A 126 -27.91 16.64 -2.93
C GLN A 126 -29.27 16.29 -3.55
N GLU A 127 -29.44 16.60 -4.83
CA GLU A 127 -30.63 16.32 -5.64
C GLU A 127 -31.05 14.85 -5.54
N TYR A 128 -32.35 14.63 -5.35
CA TYR A 128 -32.96 13.31 -5.43
C TYR A 128 -33.68 13.14 -6.77
N LEU A 129 -33.23 12.15 -7.54
CA LEU A 129 -33.98 11.69 -8.72
C LEU A 129 -35.02 10.66 -8.26
N SER A 130 -36.29 11.06 -8.32
CA SER A 130 -37.42 10.25 -7.85
C SER A 130 -37.48 8.88 -8.50
N GLU A 131 -37.60 7.83 -7.69
CA GLU A 131 -37.75 6.43 -8.13
C GLU A 131 -36.69 6.03 -9.19
N ALA A 132 -35.47 6.52 -9.04
CA ALA A 132 -34.38 6.21 -9.95
C ALA A 132 -33.78 4.82 -9.73
N ARG A 133 -33.21 4.26 -10.80
CA ARG A 133 -32.47 3.01 -10.83
C ARG A 133 -31.13 3.23 -11.56
N SER A 134 -30.11 2.47 -11.18
CA SER A 134 -28.85 2.44 -11.93
C SER A 134 -29.05 1.90 -13.35
N LEU A 135 -28.25 2.32 -14.32
CA LEU A 135 -28.29 1.79 -15.68
C LEU A 135 -28.05 0.27 -15.70
N LYS A 136 -27.21 -0.23 -14.78
CA LYS A 136 -26.96 -1.66 -14.58
C LYS A 136 -28.25 -2.41 -14.27
N ASP A 137 -28.95 -1.99 -13.23
CA ASP A 137 -30.19 -2.65 -12.80
C ASP A 137 -31.34 -2.39 -13.77
N TYR A 138 -31.37 -1.22 -14.42
CA TYR A 138 -32.35 -0.89 -15.45
C TYR A 138 -32.22 -1.86 -16.63
N ALA A 139 -31.01 -2.08 -17.13
CA ALA A 139 -30.77 -3.01 -18.22
C ALA A 139 -31.17 -4.45 -17.86
N LEU A 140 -30.88 -4.89 -16.63
CA LEU A 140 -31.30 -6.21 -16.14
C LEU A 140 -32.84 -6.35 -16.09
N LYS A 141 -33.56 -5.29 -15.74
CA LYS A 141 -35.02 -5.29 -15.62
C LYS A 141 -35.74 -5.16 -16.96
N TYR A 142 -35.29 -4.25 -17.82
CA TYR A 142 -36.04 -3.84 -19.02
C TYR A 142 -35.48 -4.36 -20.35
N TYR A 143 -34.21 -4.77 -20.40
CA TYR A 143 -33.59 -5.28 -21.64
C TYR A 143 -33.37 -6.80 -21.64
N ALA A 144 -33.82 -7.48 -20.59
CA ALA A 144 -33.59 -8.90 -20.30
C ALA A 144 -33.59 -9.81 -21.54
N ALA A 145 -32.75 -10.85 -21.51
CA ALA A 145 -32.64 -11.79 -22.62
C ALA A 145 -33.89 -12.69 -22.75
N PRO A 146 -34.34 -13.01 -23.98
CA PRO A 146 -33.82 -12.50 -25.25
C PRO A 146 -34.22 -11.03 -25.47
N THR A 147 -33.23 -10.18 -25.76
CA THR A 147 -33.46 -8.73 -25.87
C THR A 147 -34.28 -8.40 -27.14
N PRO A 148 -35.45 -7.77 -27.01
CA PRO A 148 -36.28 -7.41 -28.16
C PRO A 148 -35.57 -6.43 -29.14
N PRO A 149 -35.52 -6.70 -30.45
CA PRO A 149 -34.91 -5.79 -31.44
C PRO A 149 -35.52 -4.39 -31.47
N ALA A 150 -36.79 -4.24 -31.09
CA ALA A 150 -37.47 -2.95 -31.00
C ALA A 150 -36.82 -1.98 -29.99
N LEU A 151 -36.04 -2.49 -29.02
CA LEU A 151 -35.34 -1.68 -28.04
C LEU A 151 -34.02 -1.10 -28.57
N LYS A 152 -33.56 -1.54 -29.75
CA LYS A 152 -32.26 -1.16 -30.31
C LYS A 152 -32.13 0.34 -30.54
N GLU A 153 -33.12 0.98 -31.18
CA GLU A 153 -33.11 2.43 -31.45
C GLU A 153 -32.95 3.23 -30.15
N GLN A 154 -33.67 2.83 -29.10
CA GLN A 154 -33.60 3.47 -27.80
C GLN A 154 -32.25 3.28 -27.11
N CYS A 155 -31.70 2.07 -27.15
CA CYS A 155 -30.36 1.79 -26.62
C CYS A 155 -29.30 2.61 -27.35
N GLU A 156 -29.42 2.75 -28.67
CA GLU A 156 -28.49 3.56 -29.47
C GLU A 156 -28.58 5.04 -29.10
N GLN A 157 -29.79 5.60 -28.96
CA GLN A 157 -29.96 6.99 -28.52
C GLN A 157 -29.37 7.22 -27.12
N LEU A 158 -29.59 6.29 -26.18
CA LEU A 158 -29.08 6.38 -24.81
C LEU A 158 -27.54 6.31 -24.80
N GLY A 159 -26.97 5.31 -25.47
CA GLY A 159 -25.53 5.13 -25.60
C GLY A 159 -24.88 6.38 -26.18
N HIS A 160 -25.38 6.86 -27.33
CA HIS A 160 -24.86 8.06 -27.98
C HIS A 160 -24.94 9.30 -27.07
N GLY A 161 -26.05 9.48 -26.36
CA GLY A 161 -26.21 10.56 -25.37
C GLY A 161 -25.13 10.52 -24.29
N LEU A 162 -24.91 9.35 -23.68
CA LEU A 162 -23.91 9.15 -22.62
C LEU A 162 -22.49 9.39 -23.13
N GLY A 163 -22.15 8.88 -24.31
CA GLY A 163 -20.84 9.09 -24.94
C GLY A 163 -20.59 10.57 -25.24
N SER A 164 -21.61 11.24 -25.78
CA SER A 164 -21.56 12.68 -26.08
C SER A 164 -21.40 13.53 -24.83
N TRP A 165 -22.08 13.15 -23.73
CA TRP A 165 -21.95 13.83 -22.44
C TRP A 165 -20.52 13.67 -21.88
N LEU A 166 -19.97 12.45 -21.88
CA LEU A 166 -18.63 12.19 -21.35
C LEU A 166 -17.55 12.94 -22.15
N ARG A 167 -17.67 12.98 -23.49
CA ARG A 167 -16.76 13.80 -24.31
C ARG A 167 -16.88 15.27 -23.99
N ALA A 168 -18.10 15.79 -23.85
CA ALA A 168 -18.31 17.19 -23.50
C ALA A 168 -17.66 17.52 -22.15
N PHE A 169 -17.82 16.66 -21.14
CA PHE A 169 -17.16 16.81 -19.84
C PHE A 169 -15.63 16.79 -19.97
N HIS A 170 -15.08 15.79 -20.68
CA HIS A 170 -13.64 15.67 -20.91
C HIS A 170 -13.04 16.87 -21.65
N ILE A 171 -13.78 17.54 -22.53
CA ILE A 171 -13.31 18.75 -23.23
C ILE A 171 -13.45 19.97 -22.32
N TRP A 172 -14.64 20.16 -21.75
CA TRP A 172 -14.96 21.32 -20.93
C TRP A 172 -14.06 21.44 -19.69
N SER A 173 -13.78 20.32 -19.02
CA SER A 173 -12.89 20.30 -17.83
C SER A 173 -11.43 20.69 -18.11
N GLN A 174 -11.02 20.81 -19.38
CA GLN A 174 -9.69 21.26 -19.78
C GLN A 174 -9.62 22.76 -20.07
N GLU A 175 -10.76 23.43 -20.18
CA GLU A 175 -10.77 24.86 -20.44
C GLU A 175 -10.07 25.60 -19.30
N PRO A 176 -9.26 26.65 -19.58
CA PRO A 176 -8.56 27.39 -18.53
C PRO A 176 -9.46 27.94 -17.42
N LYS A 177 -10.74 28.19 -17.75
CA LYS A 177 -11.75 28.63 -16.78
C LYS A 177 -12.06 27.58 -15.71
N GLN A 178 -11.82 26.30 -15.99
CA GLN A 178 -12.08 25.17 -15.09
C GLN A 178 -10.86 24.78 -14.26
N ALA A 179 -9.93 25.72 -14.05
CA ALA A 179 -8.73 25.49 -13.23
C ALA A 179 -9.04 25.02 -11.80
N ALA A 180 -10.13 25.53 -11.20
CA ALA A 180 -10.56 25.13 -9.86
C ALA A 180 -10.97 23.65 -9.80
N LEU A 181 -11.79 23.17 -10.76
CA LEU A 181 -12.12 21.75 -10.86
C LEU A 181 -10.86 20.88 -11.02
N ARG A 182 -9.90 21.34 -11.83
CA ARG A 182 -8.63 20.63 -12.01
C ARG A 182 -7.84 20.55 -10.70
N GLU A 183 -7.79 21.62 -9.91
CA GLU A 183 -7.12 21.66 -8.60
C GLU A 183 -7.80 20.70 -7.60
N THR A 184 -9.12 20.75 -7.47
CA THR A 184 -9.90 19.81 -6.63
C THR A 184 -9.64 18.36 -7.05
N SER A 185 -9.67 18.08 -8.36
CA SER A 185 -9.38 16.74 -8.91
C SER A 185 -7.94 16.29 -8.62
N ALA A 186 -6.98 17.22 -8.65
CA ALA A 186 -5.58 16.94 -8.35
C ALA A 186 -5.33 16.69 -6.85
N GLY A 187 -6.19 17.23 -5.98
CA GLY A 187 -6.20 16.99 -4.55
C GLY A 187 -6.56 15.55 -4.17
N ASN A 188 -7.27 14.82 -5.03
CA ASN A 188 -7.75 13.47 -4.74
C ASN A 188 -6.71 12.34 -4.94
N LYS A 189 -5.48 12.58 -4.48
CA LYS A 189 -4.34 11.66 -4.69
C LYS A 189 -4.55 10.29 -4.06
N GLU A 190 -5.25 10.24 -2.93
CA GLU A 190 -5.53 8.97 -2.26
C GLU A 190 -6.46 8.09 -3.09
N MET A 191 -7.54 8.66 -3.64
CA MET A 191 -8.45 7.91 -4.51
C MET A 191 -7.80 7.58 -5.85
N GLN A 192 -6.90 8.43 -6.35
CA GLN A 192 -6.08 8.13 -7.52
C GLN A 192 -5.16 6.92 -7.29
N GLY A 193 -4.44 6.90 -6.17
CA GLY A 193 -3.62 5.76 -5.76
C GLY A 193 -4.45 4.49 -5.57
N LEU A 194 -5.61 4.61 -4.91
CA LEU A 194 -6.55 3.51 -4.71
C LEU A 194 -7.05 2.94 -6.04
N LYS A 195 -7.52 3.77 -6.98
CA LYS A 195 -7.95 3.31 -8.32
C LYS A 195 -6.83 2.64 -9.10
N ASN A 196 -5.60 3.16 -9.02
CA ASN A 196 -4.46 2.53 -9.68
C ASN A 196 -4.19 1.13 -9.08
N MET A 197 -4.19 1.03 -7.75
CA MET A 197 -3.96 -0.23 -7.04
C MET A 197 -5.02 -1.29 -7.41
N ILE A 198 -6.31 -0.95 -7.30
CA ILE A 198 -7.39 -1.94 -7.50
C ILE A 198 -7.58 -2.36 -8.96
N ASN A 199 -7.21 -1.51 -9.92
CA ASN A 199 -7.27 -1.84 -11.34
C ASN A 199 -6.01 -2.56 -11.81
N TYR A 200 -4.83 -1.97 -11.59
CA TYR A 200 -3.61 -2.36 -12.28
C TYR A 200 -2.67 -3.20 -11.41
N GLN A 201 -2.44 -2.83 -10.16
CA GLN A 201 -1.58 -3.64 -9.27
C GLN A 201 -2.25 -4.97 -8.92
N ARG A 202 -3.56 -4.95 -8.72
CA ARG A 202 -4.39 -6.15 -8.51
C ARG A 202 -4.33 -7.12 -9.70
N LEU A 203 -4.10 -6.65 -10.91
CA LEU A 203 -4.07 -7.49 -12.12
C LEU A 203 -3.10 -8.66 -11.94
N LEU A 204 -1.92 -8.40 -11.37
CA LEU A 204 -0.90 -9.41 -11.09
C LEU A 204 -1.34 -10.42 -10.02
N GLN A 205 -2.06 -9.96 -9.00
CA GLN A 205 -2.65 -10.86 -8.01
C GLN A 205 -3.70 -11.79 -8.64
N VAL A 206 -4.45 -11.31 -9.64
CA VAL A 206 -5.40 -12.15 -10.38
C VAL A 206 -4.67 -13.15 -11.29
N VAL A 207 -3.49 -12.82 -11.81
CA VAL A 207 -2.62 -13.78 -12.52
C VAL A 207 -2.28 -14.97 -11.62
N ASP A 208 -1.94 -14.70 -10.36
CA ASP A 208 -1.63 -15.74 -9.37
C ASP A 208 -2.84 -16.62 -9.02
N GLN A 209 -4.06 -16.07 -9.12
CA GLN A 209 -5.31 -16.79 -8.86
C GLN A 209 -5.77 -17.66 -10.04
N HIS A 210 -5.40 -17.27 -11.26
CA HIS A 210 -5.77 -17.97 -12.50
C HIS A 210 -4.55 -18.23 -13.40
N PRO A 211 -3.50 -18.92 -12.91
CA PRO A 211 -2.28 -19.14 -13.68
C PRO A 211 -2.52 -19.96 -14.95
N GLU A 212 -3.56 -20.81 -14.95
CA GLU A 212 -3.96 -21.62 -16.11
C GLU A 212 -4.58 -20.78 -17.24
N ILE A 213 -5.09 -19.59 -16.92
CA ILE A 213 -5.69 -18.68 -17.90
C ILE A 213 -4.72 -17.56 -18.23
N LEU A 214 -4.12 -16.92 -17.23
CA LEU A 214 -3.37 -15.67 -17.35
C LEU A 214 -1.85 -15.83 -17.35
N GLY A 215 -1.32 -17.00 -16.96
CA GLY A 215 0.11 -17.20 -16.72
C GLY A 215 1.00 -16.93 -17.94
N ASP A 216 0.53 -17.30 -19.13
CA ASP A 216 1.21 -17.07 -20.42
C ASP A 216 1.26 -15.58 -20.83
N ALA A 217 0.39 -14.74 -20.26
CA ALA A 217 0.33 -13.30 -20.52
C ALA A 217 0.93 -12.44 -19.38
N ARG A 218 1.59 -13.06 -18.38
CA ARG A 218 2.11 -12.34 -17.19
C ARG A 218 2.94 -11.10 -17.56
N ASP A 219 3.88 -11.23 -18.50
CA ASP A 219 4.76 -10.12 -18.89
C ASP A 219 3.99 -8.96 -19.52
N VAL A 220 2.97 -9.27 -20.32
CA VAL A 220 2.07 -8.26 -20.90
C VAL A 220 1.28 -7.56 -19.80
N LEU A 221 0.71 -8.32 -18.86
CA LEU A 221 -0.07 -7.77 -17.75
C LEU A 221 0.78 -6.94 -16.78
N GLN A 222 2.04 -7.33 -16.57
CA GLN A 222 3.03 -6.51 -15.86
C GLN A 222 3.29 -5.20 -16.62
N GLY A 223 3.52 -5.27 -17.94
CA GLY A 223 3.70 -4.08 -18.77
C GLY A 223 2.51 -3.12 -18.72
N VAL A 224 1.28 -3.65 -18.69
CA VAL A 224 0.06 -2.84 -18.51
C VAL A 224 0.04 -2.14 -17.15
N SER A 225 0.44 -2.85 -16.09
CA SER A 225 0.55 -2.25 -14.75
C SER A 225 1.60 -1.15 -14.69
N ASP A 226 2.77 -1.41 -15.29
CA ASP A 226 3.88 -0.45 -15.35
C ASP A 226 3.54 0.78 -16.19
N LEU A 227 2.84 0.60 -17.32
CA LEU A 227 2.32 1.69 -18.14
C LEU A 227 1.39 2.59 -17.32
N ALA A 228 0.41 2.00 -16.62
CA ALA A 228 -0.54 2.75 -15.81
C ALA A 228 0.13 3.49 -14.64
N ALA A 229 1.17 2.91 -14.03
CA ALA A 229 1.97 3.59 -13.02
C ALA A 229 2.81 4.72 -13.59
N GLY A 230 3.40 4.53 -14.79
CA GLY A 230 4.19 5.54 -15.49
C GLY A 230 3.36 6.74 -15.94
N GLU A 231 2.12 6.53 -16.40
CA GLU A 231 1.17 7.60 -16.76
C GLU A 231 0.94 8.58 -15.59
N LEU A 232 0.91 8.09 -14.35
CA LEU A 232 0.70 8.92 -13.16
C LEU A 232 1.91 9.80 -12.80
N ALA A 233 3.10 9.50 -13.33
CA ALA A 233 4.30 10.28 -13.06
C ALA A 233 4.32 11.62 -13.81
N ASP A 234 3.66 11.71 -14.96
CA ASP A 234 3.55 12.94 -15.76
C ASP A 234 2.18 13.62 -15.55
N GLN A 235 2.10 14.46 -14.52
CA GLN A 235 0.86 15.20 -14.22
C GLN A 235 0.43 16.16 -15.34
N SER A 236 1.35 16.56 -16.23
CA SER A 236 1.02 17.47 -17.34
C SER A 236 0.19 16.77 -18.42
N ALA A 237 0.30 15.44 -18.52
CA ALA A 237 -0.47 14.61 -19.44
C ALA A 237 -1.79 14.08 -18.84
N LEU A 238 -2.13 14.47 -17.60
CA LEU A 238 -3.35 14.04 -16.91
C LEU A 238 -4.46 15.08 -16.97
N TYR A 239 -5.71 14.58 -16.98
CA TYR A 239 -6.93 15.37 -17.14
C TYR A 239 -7.91 15.08 -16.00
N PRO A 240 -8.78 16.02 -15.60
CA PRO A 240 -9.92 15.69 -14.75
C PRO A 240 -10.76 14.59 -15.42
N ILE A 241 -10.97 13.50 -14.69
CA ILE A 241 -11.83 12.38 -15.06
C ILE A 241 -12.78 12.09 -13.90
N HIS A 242 -13.92 11.44 -14.19
CA HIS A 242 -14.84 11.01 -13.14
C HIS A 242 -14.18 9.94 -12.25
N GLY A 243 -13.34 9.07 -12.83
CA GLY A 243 -12.53 8.10 -12.09
C GLY A 243 -13.29 6.88 -11.56
N ASP A 244 -14.62 6.89 -11.69
CA ASP A 244 -15.52 5.76 -11.44
C ASP A 244 -16.76 5.89 -12.33
N PHE A 245 -16.56 6.13 -13.63
CA PHE A 245 -17.66 6.24 -14.59
C PHE A 245 -18.12 4.85 -15.02
N TRP A 246 -19.18 4.34 -14.39
CA TRP A 246 -19.74 3.02 -14.70
C TRP A 246 -21.27 2.98 -14.61
N THR A 247 -21.87 1.89 -15.06
CA THR A 247 -23.34 1.73 -15.17
C THR A 247 -24.07 1.79 -13.82
N GLY A 248 -23.38 1.60 -12.70
CA GLY A 248 -23.90 1.80 -11.35
C GLY A 248 -24.11 3.29 -10.99
N ASN A 249 -23.28 4.18 -11.56
CA ASN A 249 -23.25 5.61 -11.26
C ASN A 249 -24.02 6.46 -12.30
N ILE A 250 -24.81 5.79 -13.16
CA ILE A 250 -25.69 6.42 -14.13
C ILE A 250 -27.13 6.13 -13.69
N LEU A 251 -27.84 7.14 -13.22
CA LEU A 251 -29.22 7.01 -12.75
C LEU A 251 -30.23 7.49 -13.79
N LEU A 252 -31.32 6.74 -13.92
CA LEU A 252 -32.48 7.06 -14.74
C LEU A 252 -33.77 6.60 -14.03
N PRO A 253 -34.95 7.16 -14.34
CA PRO A 253 -36.22 6.74 -13.75
C PRO A 253 -36.50 5.23 -13.93
N ASP A 254 -37.05 4.57 -12.91
CA ASP A 254 -37.42 3.15 -12.93
C ASP A 254 -38.73 2.90 -13.70
N THR A 255 -38.78 3.38 -14.95
CA THR A 255 -39.90 3.23 -15.87
C THR A 255 -39.37 2.90 -17.26
N PRO A 256 -40.05 2.06 -18.05
CA PRO A 256 -39.66 1.83 -19.44
C PRO A 256 -39.51 3.17 -20.16
N LEU A 257 -38.34 3.38 -20.76
CA LEU A 257 -38.10 4.55 -21.60
C LEU A 257 -39.12 4.54 -22.77
N VAL A 258 -39.78 5.67 -22.99
CA VAL A 258 -40.81 5.83 -24.04
C VAL A 258 -40.29 6.77 -25.12
N LYS A 259 -40.60 6.48 -26.38
CA LYS A 259 -40.22 7.35 -27.50
C LYS A 259 -40.91 8.71 -27.36
N GLY A 260 -40.15 9.80 -27.44
CA GLY A 260 -40.68 11.16 -27.34
C GLY A 260 -40.83 11.70 -25.90
N THR A 261 -40.45 10.94 -24.88
CA THR A 261 -40.32 11.47 -23.51
C THR A 261 -38.92 12.00 -23.26
N HIS A 262 -38.81 13.16 -22.63
CA HIS A 262 -37.53 13.76 -22.27
C HIS A 262 -37.08 13.26 -20.90
N THR A 263 -36.25 12.21 -20.89
CA THR A 263 -35.90 11.48 -19.66
C THR A 263 -34.69 12.12 -18.97
N PRO A 264 -34.79 12.50 -17.68
CA PRO A 264 -33.65 12.98 -16.91
C PRO A 264 -32.69 11.83 -16.59
N ILE A 265 -31.39 12.05 -16.79
CA ILE A 265 -30.31 11.15 -16.41
C ILE A 265 -29.34 11.91 -15.51
N ARG A 266 -28.87 11.24 -14.44
CA ARG A 266 -27.89 11.80 -13.50
C ARG A 266 -26.62 10.97 -13.46
N ILE A 267 -25.49 11.63 -13.64
CA ILE A 267 -24.15 11.07 -13.42
C ILE A 267 -23.72 11.43 -12.00
N ILE A 268 -23.70 10.43 -11.13
CA ILE A 268 -23.54 10.59 -9.68
C ILE A 268 -22.21 10.02 -9.19
N ASP A 269 -21.92 10.20 -7.90
CA ASP A 269 -20.81 9.57 -7.19
C ASP A 269 -19.42 10.06 -7.63
N TRP A 270 -19.17 11.34 -7.36
CA TRP A 270 -17.95 12.03 -7.76
C TRP A 270 -16.82 11.91 -6.72
N GLU A 271 -16.95 11.04 -5.70
CA GLU A 271 -15.90 10.86 -4.67
C GLU A 271 -14.58 10.30 -5.23
N MET A 272 -14.62 9.66 -6.40
CA MET A 272 -13.44 9.13 -7.11
C MET A 272 -12.89 10.07 -8.20
N VAL A 273 -13.41 11.29 -8.30
CA VAL A 273 -12.93 12.31 -9.26
C VAL A 273 -11.44 12.56 -9.04
N GLN A 274 -10.67 12.60 -10.12
CA GLN A 274 -9.22 12.65 -10.03
C GLN A 274 -8.62 13.22 -11.31
N ILE A 275 -7.33 13.59 -11.27
CA ILE A 275 -6.54 13.72 -12.50
C ILE A 275 -6.10 12.33 -12.99
N GLY A 276 -6.38 11.99 -14.24
CA GLY A 276 -6.07 10.68 -14.81
C GLY A 276 -6.07 10.69 -16.33
N VAL A 277 -5.89 9.52 -16.94
CA VAL A 277 -6.03 9.37 -18.39
C VAL A 277 -7.48 9.05 -18.74
N ARG A 278 -8.07 9.85 -19.65
CA ARG A 278 -9.46 9.72 -20.12
C ARG A 278 -9.90 8.32 -20.58
N PRO A 279 -9.02 7.44 -21.13
CA PRO A 279 -9.36 6.05 -21.39
C PRO A 279 -9.91 5.24 -20.19
N LEU A 280 -9.67 5.67 -18.95
CA LEU A 280 -10.23 5.01 -17.76
C LEU A 280 -11.75 5.09 -17.73
N ASP A 281 -12.32 6.30 -17.85
CA ASP A 281 -13.78 6.49 -17.81
C ASP A 281 -14.49 5.71 -18.95
N LEU A 282 -13.90 5.69 -20.15
CA LEU A 282 -14.48 4.92 -21.26
C LEU A 282 -14.35 3.42 -21.05
N GLY A 283 -13.16 2.94 -20.67
CA GLY A 283 -12.90 1.51 -20.55
C GLY A 283 -13.78 0.87 -19.47
N GLN A 284 -14.00 1.57 -18.35
CA GLN A 284 -14.80 1.08 -17.24
C GLN A 284 -16.28 0.93 -17.63
N VAL A 285 -16.91 1.96 -18.21
CA VAL A 285 -18.32 1.86 -18.63
C VAL A 285 -18.51 0.85 -19.76
N ILE A 286 -17.58 0.77 -20.72
CA ILE A 286 -17.64 -0.21 -21.81
C ILE A 286 -17.56 -1.64 -21.26
N ALA A 287 -16.65 -1.90 -20.31
CA ALA A 287 -16.55 -3.20 -19.68
C ALA A 287 -17.86 -3.59 -18.98
N GLU A 288 -18.44 -2.70 -18.16
CA GLU A 288 -19.68 -2.97 -17.44
C GLU A 288 -20.90 -3.17 -18.37
N LEU A 289 -20.97 -2.42 -19.48
CA LEU A 289 -21.99 -2.66 -20.50
C LEU A 289 -21.78 -4.01 -21.18
N TRP A 290 -20.53 -4.42 -21.40
CA TRP A 290 -20.25 -5.70 -22.08
C TRP A 290 -20.56 -6.90 -21.18
N LEU A 291 -20.41 -6.76 -19.86
CA LEU A 291 -20.79 -7.79 -18.89
C LEU A 291 -22.28 -8.19 -19.00
N LEU A 292 -23.17 -7.29 -19.43
CA LEU A 292 -24.58 -7.61 -19.71
C LEU A 292 -24.70 -8.70 -20.80
N LYS A 293 -23.88 -8.59 -21.85
CA LYS A 293 -23.82 -9.59 -22.92
C LYS A 293 -23.11 -10.85 -22.45
N LEU A 294 -21.96 -10.73 -21.81
CA LEU A 294 -21.12 -11.87 -21.44
C LEU A 294 -21.76 -12.79 -20.39
N TYR A 295 -22.50 -12.24 -19.42
CA TYR A 295 -23.14 -13.04 -18.37
C TYR A 295 -24.61 -13.34 -18.60
N LYS A 296 -25.36 -12.38 -19.15
CA LYS A 296 -26.83 -12.44 -19.22
C LYS A 296 -27.37 -12.55 -20.65
N ASP A 297 -26.49 -12.59 -21.65
CA ASP A 297 -26.83 -12.61 -23.07
C ASP A 297 -27.75 -11.44 -23.51
N ILE A 298 -27.65 -10.30 -22.82
CA ILE A 298 -28.44 -9.11 -23.12
C ILE A 298 -27.78 -8.37 -24.29
N ALA A 299 -28.39 -8.41 -25.47
CA ALA A 299 -27.85 -7.81 -26.69
C ALA A 299 -27.74 -6.27 -26.61
N ALA A 300 -28.56 -5.64 -25.76
CA ALA A 300 -28.52 -4.20 -25.52
C ALA A 300 -27.15 -3.70 -25.05
N GLY A 301 -26.37 -4.53 -24.34
CA GLY A 301 -25.01 -4.16 -23.92
C GLY A 301 -24.12 -3.78 -25.10
N GLU A 302 -24.14 -4.55 -26.19
CA GLU A 302 -23.35 -4.22 -27.38
C GLU A 302 -23.93 -3.04 -28.17
N TRP A 303 -25.25 -2.86 -28.21
CA TRP A 303 -25.87 -1.70 -28.87
C TRP A 303 -25.47 -0.40 -28.15
N LEU A 304 -25.50 -0.42 -26.83
CA LEU A 304 -25.06 0.69 -25.98
C LEU A 304 -23.57 0.98 -26.19
N ILE A 305 -22.68 -0.03 -26.23
CA ILE A 305 -21.23 0.19 -26.46
C ILE A 305 -20.96 0.85 -27.81
N ARG A 306 -21.59 0.36 -28.88
CA ARG A 306 -21.39 0.90 -30.23
C ARG A 306 -21.82 2.37 -30.29
N ALA A 307 -23.02 2.67 -29.80
CA ALA A 307 -23.54 4.02 -29.82
C ALA A 307 -22.83 4.95 -28.84
N PHE A 308 -22.42 4.46 -27.67
CA PHE A 308 -21.59 5.21 -26.71
C PHE A 308 -20.25 5.63 -27.32
N SER A 309 -19.59 4.70 -28.01
CA SER A 309 -18.32 4.98 -28.69
C SER A 309 -18.51 5.99 -29.81
N ASP A 310 -19.59 5.87 -30.59
CA ASP A 310 -19.97 6.83 -31.64
C ASP A 310 -20.28 8.23 -31.08
N GLY A 311 -21.05 8.30 -29.99
CA GLY A 311 -21.37 9.57 -29.31
C GLY A 311 -20.15 10.23 -28.66
N TYR A 312 -19.21 9.44 -28.14
CA TYR A 312 -17.91 9.96 -27.73
C TYR A 312 -17.09 10.38 -28.96
N GLY A 313 -17.26 9.72 -30.10
CA GLY A 313 -16.70 10.08 -31.39
C GLY A 313 -15.22 9.71 -31.54
N ALA A 314 -14.65 10.12 -32.68
CA ALA A 314 -13.32 9.67 -33.11
C ALA A 314 -12.20 10.01 -32.11
N VAL A 315 -11.33 9.02 -31.88
CA VAL A 315 -10.12 9.13 -31.05
C VAL A 315 -8.90 8.57 -31.78
N SER A 316 -7.70 8.86 -31.29
CA SER A 316 -6.46 8.28 -31.82
C SER A 316 -6.36 6.78 -31.54
N ASP A 317 -5.55 6.09 -32.32
CA ASP A 317 -5.29 4.66 -32.10
C ASP A 317 -4.72 4.38 -30.71
N ASP A 318 -3.83 5.25 -30.22
CA ASP A 318 -3.23 5.12 -28.88
C ASP A 318 -4.31 5.19 -27.79
N PHE A 319 -5.25 6.13 -27.93
CA PHE A 319 -6.38 6.26 -27.02
C PHE A 319 -7.29 5.02 -27.09
N ALA A 320 -7.59 4.54 -28.29
CA ALA A 320 -8.44 3.37 -28.50
C ALA A 320 -7.81 2.11 -27.86
N TYR A 321 -6.54 1.81 -28.14
CA TYR A 321 -5.84 0.67 -27.54
C TYR A 321 -5.74 0.80 -26.03
N ARG A 322 -5.45 1.99 -25.50
CA ARG A 322 -5.40 2.22 -24.06
C ARG A 322 -6.75 2.00 -23.38
N THR A 323 -7.84 2.36 -24.06
CA THR A 323 -9.22 2.11 -23.63
C THR A 323 -9.51 0.62 -23.61
N VAL A 324 -9.18 -0.11 -24.68
CA VAL A 324 -9.38 -1.57 -24.75
C VAL A 324 -8.57 -2.32 -23.69
N ILE A 325 -7.32 -1.89 -23.44
CA ILE A 325 -6.53 -2.43 -22.33
C ILE A 325 -7.28 -2.24 -21.01
N HIS A 326 -7.83 -1.04 -20.76
CA HIS A 326 -8.58 -0.81 -19.53
C HIS A 326 -9.88 -1.62 -19.45
N VAL A 327 -10.58 -1.83 -20.58
CA VAL A 327 -11.74 -2.75 -20.64
C VAL A 327 -11.32 -4.14 -20.15
N GLY A 328 -10.22 -4.70 -20.67
CA GLY A 328 -9.76 -6.03 -20.26
C GLY A 328 -9.30 -6.08 -18.80
N VAL A 329 -8.63 -5.02 -18.32
CA VAL A 329 -8.25 -4.91 -16.90
C VAL A 329 -9.48 -4.95 -16.00
N HIS A 330 -10.52 -4.20 -16.35
CA HIS A 330 -11.78 -4.19 -15.60
C HIS A 330 -12.48 -5.55 -15.62
N LEU A 331 -12.54 -6.22 -16.77
CA LEU A 331 -13.10 -7.57 -16.89
C LEU A 331 -12.37 -8.57 -15.98
N ILE A 332 -11.04 -8.53 -15.93
CA ILE A 332 -10.23 -9.43 -15.10
C ILE A 332 -10.38 -9.10 -13.61
N CYS A 333 -10.23 -7.83 -13.22
CA CYS A 333 -10.14 -7.44 -11.81
C CYS A 333 -11.50 -7.31 -11.11
N PHE A 334 -12.56 -6.95 -11.84
CA PHE A 334 -13.89 -6.68 -11.29
C PHE A 334 -14.97 -7.55 -11.93
N GLY A 335 -15.05 -7.58 -13.26
CA GLY A 335 -16.10 -8.28 -13.99
C GLY A 335 -16.17 -9.78 -13.68
N SER A 336 -15.02 -10.43 -13.55
CA SER A 336 -14.91 -11.85 -13.20
C SER A 336 -15.32 -12.17 -11.75
N GLN A 337 -15.40 -11.16 -10.88
CA GLN A 337 -15.60 -11.33 -9.44
C GLN A 337 -16.96 -10.77 -8.95
N THR A 338 -17.84 -10.34 -9.86
CA THR A 338 -19.13 -9.77 -9.49
C THR A 338 -20.08 -10.86 -8.96
N PRO A 339 -20.47 -10.86 -7.67
CA PRO A 339 -21.31 -11.93 -7.15
C PRO A 339 -22.70 -11.95 -7.78
N GLY A 340 -23.23 -13.15 -8.00
CA GLY A 340 -24.58 -13.35 -8.56
C GLY A 340 -24.72 -13.07 -10.07
N TRP A 341 -23.63 -12.68 -10.76
CA TRP A 341 -23.68 -12.40 -12.19
C TRP A 341 -23.59 -13.64 -13.08
N GLY A 342 -22.75 -14.61 -12.71
CA GLY A 342 -22.63 -15.87 -13.45
C GLY A 342 -22.05 -16.98 -12.60
N ASN A 343 -21.94 -18.18 -13.20
CA ASN A 343 -21.27 -19.32 -12.57
C ASN A 343 -19.74 -19.25 -12.74
N ALA A 344 -19.01 -20.13 -12.04
CA ALA A 344 -17.54 -20.17 -12.07
C ALA A 344 -16.95 -20.35 -13.48
N GLY A 345 -17.65 -21.07 -14.38
CA GLY A 345 -17.25 -21.22 -15.77
C GLY A 345 -17.31 -19.90 -16.53
N GLN A 346 -18.45 -19.20 -16.44
CA GLN A 346 -18.61 -17.88 -17.05
C GLN A 346 -17.61 -16.85 -16.49
N GLN A 347 -17.32 -16.90 -15.19
CA GLN A 347 -16.29 -16.05 -14.58
C GLN A 347 -14.92 -16.29 -15.21
N LYS A 348 -14.51 -17.55 -15.38
CA LYS A 348 -13.26 -17.92 -16.07
C LYS A 348 -13.26 -17.49 -17.54
N ASP A 349 -14.41 -17.55 -18.22
CA ASP A 349 -14.53 -17.09 -19.60
C ASP A 349 -14.34 -15.57 -19.71
N VAL A 350 -14.89 -14.79 -18.77
CA VAL A 350 -14.65 -13.34 -18.68
C VAL A 350 -13.17 -13.03 -18.45
N VAL A 351 -12.48 -13.79 -17.58
CA VAL A 351 -11.01 -13.65 -17.40
C VAL A 351 -10.26 -13.93 -18.70
N ARG A 352 -10.65 -14.99 -19.44
CA ARG A 352 -10.01 -15.35 -20.72
C ARG A 352 -10.22 -14.29 -21.79
N ILE A 353 -11.44 -13.75 -21.90
CA ILE A 353 -11.77 -12.65 -22.82
C ILE A 353 -10.96 -11.41 -22.46
N GLY A 354 -10.92 -11.04 -21.18
CA GLY A 354 -10.13 -9.91 -20.69
C GLY A 354 -8.65 -10.05 -21.03
N LYS A 355 -8.07 -11.24 -20.86
CA LYS A 355 -6.68 -11.52 -21.26
C LYS A 355 -6.47 -11.31 -22.75
N GLU A 356 -7.31 -11.94 -23.58
CA GLU A 356 -7.14 -11.92 -25.03
C GLU A 356 -7.16 -10.50 -25.57
N ILE A 357 -8.14 -9.67 -25.17
CA ILE A 357 -8.22 -8.30 -25.66
C ILE A 357 -7.05 -7.43 -25.18
N ILE A 358 -6.53 -7.66 -23.96
CA ILE A 358 -5.32 -6.95 -23.48
C ILE A 358 -4.13 -7.33 -24.35
N VAL A 359 -3.87 -8.62 -24.56
CA VAL A 359 -2.71 -9.09 -25.34
C VAL A 359 -2.76 -8.55 -26.77
N ARG A 360 -3.95 -8.58 -27.39
CA ARG A 360 -4.17 -8.06 -28.74
C ARG A 360 -4.02 -6.55 -28.81
N ALA A 361 -4.54 -5.81 -27.83
CA ALA A 361 -4.40 -4.36 -27.78
C ALA A 361 -2.95 -3.92 -27.48
N TRP A 362 -2.26 -4.63 -26.59
CA TRP A 362 -0.85 -4.40 -26.26
C TRP A 362 0.05 -4.63 -27.47
N GLY A 363 -0.19 -5.70 -28.21
CA GLY A 363 0.47 -5.99 -29.49
C GLY A 363 0.00 -5.14 -30.68
N ARG A 364 -0.99 -4.25 -30.46
CA ARG A 364 -1.62 -3.42 -31.50
C ARG A 364 -2.15 -4.22 -32.70
N ASP A 365 -2.72 -5.40 -32.43
CA ASP A 365 -3.29 -6.28 -33.45
C ASP A 365 -4.61 -5.72 -33.99
N ARG A 366 -4.53 -4.85 -35.00
CA ARG A 366 -5.69 -4.27 -35.68
C ARG A 366 -6.61 -5.34 -36.27
N GLY A 367 -6.03 -6.39 -36.86
CA GLY A 367 -6.78 -7.42 -37.57
C GLY A 367 -7.74 -8.16 -36.65
N TYR A 368 -7.31 -8.45 -35.42
CA TYR A 368 -8.15 -9.09 -34.40
C TYR A 368 -9.43 -8.31 -34.09
N PHE A 369 -9.36 -6.98 -34.04
CA PHE A 369 -10.51 -6.16 -33.67
C PHE A 369 -11.49 -5.91 -34.82
N VAL A 370 -11.17 -6.29 -36.06
CA VAL A 370 -12.10 -6.12 -37.19
C VAL A 370 -13.38 -6.94 -36.94
N GLY A 371 -14.53 -6.26 -36.91
CA GLY A 371 -15.83 -6.89 -36.61
C GLY A 371 -16.08 -7.16 -35.12
N HIS A 372 -15.12 -6.86 -34.23
CA HIS A 372 -15.28 -6.97 -32.78
C HIS A 372 -16.15 -5.83 -32.24
N VAL A 373 -16.86 -6.05 -31.12
CA VAL A 373 -17.68 -4.99 -30.47
C VAL A 373 -16.86 -3.76 -30.06
N LEU A 374 -15.56 -3.92 -29.87
CA LEU A 374 -14.60 -2.86 -29.49
C LEU A 374 -13.95 -2.16 -30.69
N ALA A 375 -14.20 -2.60 -31.92
CA ALA A 375 -13.65 -1.99 -33.14
C ALA A 375 -14.05 -0.51 -33.29
N VAL A 376 -15.23 -0.18 -32.74
CA VAL A 376 -15.86 1.15 -32.80
C VAL A 376 -15.07 2.27 -32.13
N LEU A 377 -14.02 1.93 -31.35
CA LEU A 377 -13.19 2.92 -30.67
C LEU A 377 -12.12 3.56 -31.56
N GLY A 378 -11.80 3.02 -32.74
CA GLY A 378 -10.75 3.57 -33.63
C GLY A 378 -11.32 4.36 -34.82
N ALA A 379 -10.75 5.52 -35.13
CA ALA A 379 -11.14 6.36 -36.28
C ALA A 379 -10.89 5.72 -37.67
N VAL A 380 -10.28 4.53 -37.74
CA VAL A 380 -9.98 3.80 -38.99
C VAL A 380 -10.26 2.30 -38.88
N PHE A 381 -11.36 1.91 -38.22
CA PHE A 381 -11.96 0.58 -38.42
C PHE A 381 -13.30 0.60 -39.18
N PRO A 382 -13.53 1.41 -40.23
CA PRO A 382 -14.68 1.17 -41.08
C PRO A 382 -14.36 0.03 -42.04
N TYR A 383 -15.22 -0.98 -42.01
CA TYR A 383 -15.69 -1.75 -43.15
C TYR A 383 -15.08 -1.35 -44.51
N LEU A 384 -14.19 -2.20 -45.05
CA LEU A 384 -14.08 -2.34 -46.49
C LEU A 384 -15.17 -3.31 -46.95
N THR A 385 -16.24 -2.78 -47.53
CA THR A 385 -16.86 -3.40 -48.70
C THR A 385 -17.46 -2.34 -49.63
N LEU A 386 -16.95 -2.35 -50.87
CA LEU A 386 -17.49 -1.83 -52.14
C LEU A 386 -17.41 -0.31 -52.41
N ASN A 387 -16.33 0.16 -53.04
CA ASN A 387 -16.23 0.31 -54.50
C ASN A 387 -14.97 1.11 -54.93
N ASN A 388 -14.39 0.64 -56.03
CA ASN A 388 -13.47 1.29 -56.97
C ASN A 388 -12.02 1.59 -56.54
N GLY A 389 -11.14 0.75 -57.11
CA GLY A 389 -9.68 0.75 -57.10
C GLY A 389 -8.97 2.09 -57.31
N TYR A 390 -7.85 2.24 -56.60
CA TYR A 390 -6.48 2.45 -57.10
C TYR A 390 -5.51 2.33 -55.90
N PRO A 391 -4.33 1.67 -56.01
CA PRO A 391 -3.42 1.53 -54.88
C PRO A 391 -2.50 2.75 -54.75
N ILE A 392 -2.51 3.42 -53.60
CA ILE A 392 -1.49 4.43 -53.25
C ILE A 392 -0.46 3.76 -52.32
N LYS A 393 0.78 3.68 -52.82
CA LYS A 393 1.98 3.27 -52.06
C LYS A 393 2.25 4.28 -50.94
N VAL A 394 2.38 3.81 -49.70
CA VAL A 394 3.00 4.59 -48.62
C VAL A 394 4.41 4.04 -48.36
N THR A 395 5.38 4.92 -48.56
CA THR A 395 6.82 4.71 -48.38
C THR A 395 7.22 4.69 -46.90
N ARG A 396 8.10 3.76 -46.54
CA ARG A 396 8.81 3.73 -45.25
C ARG A 396 9.85 4.84 -45.17
N SER A 397 9.77 5.70 -44.15
CA SER A 397 10.93 6.29 -43.44
C SER A 397 10.38 6.94 -42.16
N SER A 398 10.79 6.55 -40.96
CA SER A 398 12.10 6.88 -40.40
C SER A 398 12.31 6.09 -39.11
N THR A 399 13.59 5.83 -38.83
CA THR A 399 14.15 5.03 -37.74
C THR A 399 13.81 5.53 -36.33
N PRO A 400 13.56 4.64 -35.34
CA PRO A 400 13.44 5.01 -33.94
C PRO A 400 14.82 5.19 -33.27
N THR A 401 14.92 6.22 -32.43
CA THR A 401 15.99 6.47 -31.47
C THR A 401 15.98 5.36 -30.39
N PRO A 402 17.15 4.86 -29.92
CA PRO A 402 17.19 3.66 -29.11
C PRO A 402 16.68 3.87 -27.67
N LEU A 403 15.90 2.89 -27.23
CA LEU A 403 15.49 2.64 -25.85
C LEU A 403 16.70 2.65 -24.91
N VAL A 404 16.63 3.47 -23.87
CA VAL A 404 17.48 3.35 -22.68
C VAL A 404 17.12 2.03 -22.01
N ALA A 405 18.03 1.07 -22.09
CA ALA A 405 17.98 -0.17 -21.35
C ALA A 405 18.02 0.14 -19.84
N ILE A 406 16.96 -0.21 -19.11
CA ILE A 406 17.05 -0.47 -17.68
C ILE A 406 16.71 -1.95 -17.50
N SER A 407 17.77 -2.70 -17.28
CA SER A 407 17.87 -4.14 -17.10
C SER A 407 16.84 -4.69 -16.12
N THR A 408 16.09 -5.67 -16.62
CA THR A 408 15.59 -6.83 -15.88
C THR A 408 16.70 -7.46 -15.03
N HIS A 409 16.38 -7.85 -13.79
CA HIS A 409 17.20 -8.76 -12.99
C HIS A 409 16.29 -9.79 -12.32
N ALA A 410 15.68 -10.63 -13.15
CA ALA A 410 15.50 -12.04 -12.81
C ALA A 410 16.80 -12.76 -13.24
N PRO A 411 17.36 -13.69 -12.45
CA PRO A 411 18.49 -14.49 -12.90
C PRO A 411 18.06 -15.41 -14.04
N ASN A 412 19.01 -15.63 -14.94
CA ASN A 412 18.94 -16.43 -16.17
C ASN A 412 18.31 -17.83 -15.93
N PRO A 413 17.35 -18.31 -16.76
CA PRO A 413 16.70 -19.61 -16.58
C PRO A 413 17.55 -20.83 -16.98
N ASP A 414 18.83 -20.66 -17.35
CA ASP A 414 19.71 -21.76 -17.75
C ASP A 414 20.35 -22.54 -16.58
N VAL A 415 19.84 -22.38 -15.36
CA VAL A 415 20.24 -23.21 -14.21
C VAL A 415 18.95 -23.74 -13.59
N PHE A 416 18.82 -25.08 -13.56
CA PHE A 416 17.74 -25.89 -12.95
C PHE A 416 16.63 -26.40 -13.90
N PRO A 417 16.72 -27.67 -14.36
CA PRO A 417 15.61 -28.36 -15.00
C PRO A 417 14.70 -28.99 -13.94
N GLY A 418 13.45 -28.55 -13.85
CA GLY A 418 12.42 -29.19 -13.03
C GLY A 418 11.16 -28.33 -12.89
N HIS A 419 9.98 -28.92 -13.09
CA HIS A 419 8.68 -28.23 -12.97
C HIS A 419 8.52 -27.61 -11.58
N GLN A 420 8.56 -26.28 -11.46
CA GLN A 420 8.37 -25.55 -10.21
C GLN A 420 6.96 -24.95 -10.12
N THR A 421 6.32 -25.11 -8.96
CA THR A 421 5.00 -24.55 -8.66
C THR A 421 5.11 -23.06 -8.29
N ALA A 422 4.01 -22.30 -8.33
CA ALA A 422 4.01 -20.87 -7.98
C ALA A 422 4.49 -20.60 -6.54
N PHE A 423 4.29 -21.54 -5.61
CA PHE A 423 4.82 -21.47 -4.24
C PHE A 423 6.35 -21.57 -4.19
N ASP A 424 6.93 -22.44 -5.02
CA ASP A 424 8.39 -22.58 -5.13
C ASP A 424 9.02 -21.30 -5.69
N CYS A 425 8.37 -20.66 -6.66
CA CYS A 425 8.81 -19.37 -7.21
C CYS A 425 8.81 -18.26 -6.15
N TYR A 426 7.85 -18.26 -5.23
CA TYR A 426 7.78 -17.27 -4.15
C TYR A 426 8.89 -17.48 -3.11
N ILE A 427 9.09 -18.73 -2.66
CA ILE A 427 10.19 -19.09 -1.76
C ILE A 427 11.55 -18.69 -2.38
N GLN A 428 11.71 -18.96 -3.68
CA GLN A 428 12.90 -18.55 -4.42
C GLN A 428 13.04 -17.04 -4.56
N TYR A 429 11.95 -16.29 -4.73
CA TYR A 429 11.99 -14.84 -4.79
C TYR A 429 12.55 -14.24 -3.49
N VAL A 430 12.05 -14.68 -2.34
CA VAL A 430 12.53 -14.23 -1.01
C VAL A 430 14.00 -14.61 -0.83
N ALA A 431 14.38 -15.85 -1.18
CA ALA A 431 15.76 -16.31 -1.11
C ALA A 431 16.69 -15.52 -2.07
N TYR A 432 16.23 -15.22 -3.28
CA TYR A 432 16.97 -14.43 -4.27
C TYR A 432 17.27 -13.01 -3.76
N LYS A 433 16.28 -12.35 -3.17
CA LYS A 433 16.44 -11.01 -2.58
C LYS A 433 17.50 -11.00 -1.48
N LEU A 434 17.49 -12.00 -0.59
CA LEU A 434 18.53 -12.19 0.41
C LEU A 434 19.90 -12.41 -0.24
N ASN A 435 19.99 -13.34 -1.19
CA ASN A 435 21.25 -13.73 -1.83
C ASN A 435 21.89 -12.57 -2.58
N LYS A 436 21.09 -11.71 -3.24
CA LYS A 436 21.56 -10.48 -3.85
C LYS A 436 22.24 -9.56 -2.82
N ARG A 437 21.67 -9.46 -1.62
CA ARG A 437 22.21 -8.64 -0.52
C ARG A 437 23.45 -9.26 0.12
N LEU A 438 23.47 -10.57 0.35
CA LEU A 438 24.67 -11.28 0.82
C LEU A 438 25.81 -11.21 -0.20
N GLY A 439 25.50 -11.21 -1.51
CA GLY A 439 26.47 -10.99 -2.58
C GLY A 439 27.11 -9.60 -2.52
N ALA A 440 26.31 -8.56 -2.26
CA ALA A 440 26.81 -7.19 -2.04
C ALA A 440 27.69 -7.12 -0.78
N LEU A 441 27.21 -7.63 0.35
CA LEU A 441 27.99 -7.72 1.59
C LEU A 441 29.33 -8.44 1.37
N HIS A 442 29.31 -9.57 0.67
CA HIS A 442 30.54 -10.31 0.39
C HIS A 442 31.51 -9.49 -0.47
N LYS A 443 31.00 -8.73 -1.45
CA LYS A 443 31.83 -7.84 -2.26
C LYS A 443 32.47 -6.73 -1.41
N ASP A 444 31.72 -6.18 -0.46
CA ASP A 444 32.16 -5.06 0.38
C ASP A 444 33.16 -5.50 1.47
N THR A 445 33.04 -6.74 1.97
CA THR A 445 33.88 -7.28 3.05
C THR A 445 35.07 -8.12 2.56
N ARG A 446 35.10 -8.50 1.27
CA ARG A 446 36.18 -9.33 0.73
C ARG A 446 37.47 -8.53 0.57
N SER A 447 38.44 -8.81 1.44
CA SER A 447 39.79 -8.23 1.40
C SER A 447 40.79 -8.98 0.51
N SER A 448 40.49 -10.23 0.11
CA SER A 448 41.42 -11.08 -0.66
C SER A 448 40.73 -11.97 -1.68
N LYS A 449 41.47 -12.38 -2.73
CA LYS A 449 40.99 -13.36 -3.71
C LYS A 449 40.97 -14.79 -3.16
N LYS A 450 41.68 -15.08 -2.06
CA LYS A 450 41.68 -16.41 -1.41
C LYS A 450 40.30 -16.77 -0.86
N LEU A 451 39.95 -18.06 -0.90
CA LEU A 451 38.73 -18.57 -0.27
C LEU A 451 38.91 -18.48 1.25
N THR A 452 38.08 -17.69 1.91
CA THR A 452 38.06 -17.53 3.37
C THR A 452 36.67 -17.88 3.89
N THR A 453 36.60 -18.49 5.07
CA THR A 453 35.33 -18.77 5.74
C THR A 453 34.52 -17.49 5.89
N ARG A 454 33.24 -17.56 5.49
CA ARG A 454 32.27 -16.48 5.61
C ARG A 454 31.45 -16.74 6.86
N ARG A 455 31.84 -16.13 7.97
CA ARG A 455 31.14 -16.23 9.24
C ARG A 455 30.35 -14.96 9.51
N TYR A 456 29.03 -15.07 9.58
CA TYR A 456 28.14 -13.92 9.80
C TYR A 456 27.28 -14.15 11.03
N LEU A 457 27.12 -13.12 11.87
CA LEU A 457 26.21 -13.18 13.02
C LEU A 457 24.84 -12.65 12.62
N ALA A 458 23.76 -13.34 12.97
CA ALA A 458 22.39 -12.87 12.82
C ALA A 458 21.65 -12.82 14.17
N GLY A 459 20.94 -11.72 14.44
CA GLY A 459 20.08 -11.62 15.62
C GLY A 459 18.74 -12.33 15.43
N LEU A 460 18.32 -13.12 16.41
CA LEU A 460 17.04 -13.84 16.45
C LEU A 460 16.14 -13.29 17.56
N SER A 461 15.00 -12.73 17.20
CA SER A 461 13.97 -12.24 18.14
C SER A 461 12.76 -13.17 18.24
N PHE A 462 12.79 -14.31 17.55
CA PHE A 462 11.65 -15.21 17.31
C PHE A 462 10.48 -14.59 16.55
N GLY A 463 10.58 -13.32 16.15
CA GLY A 463 9.61 -12.67 15.27
C GLY A 463 9.79 -13.09 13.81
N PRO A 464 8.74 -12.93 12.96
CA PRO A 464 8.70 -13.44 11.59
C PRO A 464 9.97 -13.16 10.78
N SER A 465 10.42 -11.91 10.78
CA SER A 465 11.56 -11.50 9.95
C SER A 465 12.89 -12.12 10.40
N SER A 466 13.13 -12.19 11.70
CA SER A 466 14.36 -12.82 12.23
C SER A 466 14.39 -14.33 12.01
N SER A 467 13.22 -14.98 12.06
CA SER A 467 13.09 -16.43 11.83
C SER A 467 13.28 -16.79 10.37
N VAL A 468 12.73 -15.99 9.44
CA VAL A 468 12.98 -16.15 7.99
C VAL A 468 14.45 -15.92 7.66
N LEU A 469 15.10 -14.91 8.26
CA LEU A 469 16.54 -14.71 8.08
C LEU A 469 17.33 -15.95 8.54
N ALA A 470 17.03 -16.51 9.71
CA ALA A 470 17.70 -17.71 10.21
C ALA A 470 17.49 -18.93 9.30
N GLN A 471 16.26 -19.15 8.81
CA GLN A 471 15.95 -20.21 7.83
C GLN A 471 16.82 -20.08 6.58
N LEU A 472 16.80 -18.91 5.95
CA LEU A 472 17.51 -18.72 4.69
C LEU A 472 19.03 -18.81 4.86
N LEU A 473 19.58 -18.33 5.99
CA LEU A 473 21.01 -18.46 6.29
C LEU A 473 21.41 -19.94 6.48
N SER A 474 20.58 -20.73 7.16
CA SER A 474 20.78 -22.18 7.30
C SER A 474 20.74 -22.88 5.93
N GLU A 475 19.83 -22.49 5.04
CA GLU A 475 19.79 -22.99 3.66
C GLU A 475 21.05 -22.62 2.87
N GLN A 476 21.56 -21.39 3.02
CA GLN A 476 22.81 -20.98 2.38
C GLN A 476 24.02 -21.78 2.90
N ALA A 477 24.08 -22.04 4.20
CA ALA A 477 25.11 -22.89 4.80
C ALA A 477 25.07 -24.30 4.21
N ARG A 478 23.87 -24.89 4.09
CA ARG A 478 23.66 -26.19 3.44
C ARG A 478 24.18 -26.18 1.99
N HIS A 479 23.75 -25.22 1.18
CA HIS A 479 24.16 -25.11 -0.23
C HIS A 479 25.69 -24.97 -0.40
N HIS A 480 26.33 -24.17 0.46
CA HIS A 480 27.77 -24.00 0.43
C HIS A 480 28.54 -25.24 0.92
N SER A 481 27.98 -26.00 1.87
CA SER A 481 28.59 -27.26 2.34
C SER A 481 28.54 -28.37 1.28
N GLU A 482 27.49 -28.41 0.46
CA GLU A 482 27.32 -29.38 -0.62
C GLU A 482 28.24 -29.08 -1.81
N ASN A 483 28.59 -27.81 -2.01
CA ASN A 483 29.46 -27.37 -3.10
C ASN A 483 30.92 -27.20 -2.67
N LYS A 484 31.74 -28.25 -2.87
CA LYS A 484 33.17 -28.29 -2.50
C LYS A 484 34.04 -27.18 -3.11
N ALA A 485 33.58 -26.49 -4.15
CA ALA A 485 34.29 -25.36 -4.77
C ALA A 485 33.98 -24.00 -4.11
N SER A 486 33.05 -23.95 -3.15
CA SER A 486 32.66 -22.73 -2.45
C SER A 486 33.45 -22.49 -1.16
N SER A 487 33.57 -21.23 -0.74
CA SER A 487 34.05 -20.90 0.60
C SER A 487 33.05 -21.41 1.66
N PRO A 488 33.54 -21.93 2.81
CA PRO A 488 32.65 -22.29 3.93
C PRO A 488 31.79 -21.11 4.36
N PHE A 489 30.51 -21.36 4.64
CA PHE A 489 29.54 -20.37 5.09
C PHE A 489 28.98 -20.79 6.44
N GLU A 490 29.25 -19.99 7.47
CA GLU A 490 28.99 -20.31 8.88
C GLU A 490 28.09 -19.23 9.51
N PRO A 491 26.75 -19.40 9.48
CA PRO A 491 25.86 -18.49 10.16
C PRO A 491 25.82 -18.79 11.66
N VAL A 492 26.04 -17.74 12.45
CA VAL A 492 25.92 -17.73 13.92
C VAL A 492 24.65 -16.96 14.28
N VAL A 493 23.64 -17.64 14.81
CA VAL A 493 22.34 -17.07 15.14
C VAL A 493 22.24 -16.89 16.65
N ILE A 494 22.11 -15.65 17.11
CA ILE A 494 22.07 -15.31 18.53
C ILE A 494 20.72 -14.75 18.93
N HIS A 495 20.13 -15.33 19.98
CA HIS A 495 19.01 -14.75 20.70
C HIS A 495 19.53 -14.07 21.98
N ILE A 496 19.09 -12.83 22.24
CA ILE A 496 19.32 -12.15 23.51
C ILE A 496 18.09 -12.37 24.39
N ASP A 497 18.26 -13.11 25.49
CA ASP A 497 17.19 -13.37 26.46
C ASP A 497 17.00 -12.12 27.34
N THR A 498 15.91 -11.40 27.10
CA THR A 498 15.59 -10.14 27.78
C THR A 498 14.91 -10.33 29.14
N GLU A 499 14.55 -11.56 29.51
CA GLU A 499 13.89 -11.85 30.77
C GLU A 499 14.88 -11.85 31.94
N LEU A 500 14.72 -10.87 32.84
CA LEU A 500 15.59 -10.72 34.02
C LEU A 500 15.15 -11.57 35.23
N SER A 501 13.97 -12.22 35.15
CA SER A 501 13.27 -12.86 36.28
C SER A 501 13.55 -14.36 36.46
N HIS A 502 14.18 -15.03 35.49
CA HIS A 502 14.31 -16.50 35.49
C HIS A 502 15.63 -17.01 36.07
N ILE A 503 15.56 -18.18 36.73
CA ILE A 503 16.72 -18.96 37.17
C ILE A 503 17.33 -19.65 35.93
N GLU A 504 18.65 -19.50 35.73
CA GLU A 504 19.40 -19.77 34.50
C GLU A 504 19.22 -21.15 33.84
N ARG A 505 18.66 -22.15 34.56
CA ARG A 505 18.69 -23.55 34.14
C ARG A 505 17.67 -23.91 33.06
N GLU A 506 16.51 -23.24 32.96
CA GLU A 506 15.51 -23.52 31.90
C GLU A 506 14.62 -22.29 31.57
N SER A 507 15.10 -21.35 30.75
CA SER A 507 14.22 -20.27 30.24
C SER A 507 13.38 -20.74 29.05
N PRO A 508 12.14 -20.22 28.87
CA PRO A 508 11.31 -20.50 27.68
C PRO A 508 12.03 -20.21 26.36
N ALA A 509 12.86 -19.16 26.34
CA ALA A 509 13.69 -18.79 25.20
C ALA A 509 14.69 -19.89 24.82
N LYS A 510 15.36 -20.53 25.81
CA LYS A 510 16.25 -21.67 25.55
C LYS A 510 15.49 -22.85 24.95
N LYS A 511 14.31 -23.19 25.46
CA LYS A 511 13.46 -24.27 24.91
C LYS A 511 13.07 -24.01 23.46
N LEU A 512 12.65 -22.78 23.15
CA LEU A 512 12.32 -22.40 21.79
C LEU A 512 13.57 -22.42 20.88
N LEU A 513 14.72 -21.99 21.37
CA LEU A 513 15.98 -22.03 20.62
C LEU A 513 16.41 -23.46 20.25
N GLU A 514 16.15 -24.45 21.11
CA GLU A 514 16.38 -25.88 20.78
C GLU A 514 15.52 -26.34 19.59
N GLU A 515 14.27 -25.88 19.49
CA GLU A 515 13.41 -26.18 18.33
C GLU A 515 13.96 -25.56 17.04
N TYR A 516 14.47 -24.32 17.11
CA TYR A 516 15.16 -23.69 15.98
C TYR A 516 16.41 -24.48 15.59
N ARG A 517 17.23 -24.92 16.56
CA ARG A 517 18.43 -25.75 16.29
C ARG A 517 18.06 -27.08 15.62
N ARG A 518 16.96 -27.70 16.03
CA ARG A 518 16.45 -28.95 15.45
C ARG A 518 15.97 -28.76 14.00
N VAL A 519 15.25 -27.67 13.73
CA VAL A 519 14.68 -27.39 12.40
C VAL A 519 15.72 -26.83 11.43
N LEU A 520 16.73 -26.12 11.92
CA LEU A 520 17.74 -25.40 11.13
C LEU A 520 19.16 -25.92 11.41
N PRO A 521 19.49 -27.19 11.09
CA PRO A 521 20.71 -27.84 11.56
C PRO A 521 22.02 -27.27 11.00
N ASN A 522 21.96 -26.48 9.92
CA ASN A 522 23.14 -25.91 9.27
C ASN A 522 23.53 -24.53 9.83
N ALA A 523 22.83 -24.04 10.85
CA ALA A 523 23.18 -22.82 11.58
C ALA A 523 23.55 -23.13 13.03
N THR A 524 24.46 -22.33 13.58
CA THR A 524 24.80 -22.40 15.01
C THR A 524 23.90 -21.46 15.80
N PHE A 525 23.43 -21.89 16.97
CA PHE A 525 22.51 -21.12 17.80
C PHE A 525 23.09 -20.90 19.19
N GLU A 526 22.98 -19.68 19.72
CA GLU A 526 23.38 -19.30 21.08
C GLU A 526 22.30 -18.44 21.74
N CYS A 527 22.06 -18.67 23.03
CA CYS A 527 21.18 -17.84 23.86
C CYS A 527 22.06 -17.06 24.85
N VAL A 528 22.07 -15.73 24.73
CA VAL A 528 22.88 -14.83 25.56
C VAL A 528 21.97 -14.07 26.52
N PRO A 529 22.19 -14.11 27.83
CA PRO A 529 21.36 -13.37 28.77
C PRO A 529 21.65 -11.86 28.69
N LEU A 530 20.62 -11.03 28.80
CA LEU A 530 20.76 -9.56 28.70
C LEU A 530 21.78 -8.98 29.70
N LYS A 531 21.94 -9.60 30.88
CA LYS A 531 22.91 -9.19 31.92
C LYS A 531 24.35 -9.07 31.43
N ASP A 532 24.70 -9.82 30.39
CA ASP A 532 26.04 -9.78 29.81
C ASP A 532 26.35 -8.40 29.20
N VAL A 533 25.32 -7.57 28.95
CA VAL A 533 25.49 -6.21 28.46
C VAL A 533 26.39 -5.41 29.39
N LEU A 534 26.35 -5.64 30.71
CA LEU A 534 27.14 -4.92 31.70
C LEU A 534 28.66 -5.04 31.50
N PHE A 535 29.11 -6.00 30.70
CA PHE A 535 30.52 -6.20 30.34
C PHE A 535 30.88 -5.63 28.96
N VAL A 536 29.90 -5.07 28.23
CA VAL A 536 30.12 -4.46 26.92
C VAL A 536 30.92 -3.17 27.09
N LYS A 537 32.08 -3.12 26.41
CA LYS A 537 32.95 -1.93 26.37
C LYS A 537 32.49 -0.86 25.39
N SER A 538 31.50 -1.13 24.54
CA SER A 538 31.00 -0.14 23.57
C SER A 538 29.95 0.82 24.12
N ILE A 539 29.68 0.74 25.43
CA ILE A 539 28.82 1.66 26.17
C ILE A 539 29.70 2.40 27.19
N ASP A 540 29.60 3.72 27.21
CA ASP A 540 30.09 4.54 28.31
C ASP A 540 29.09 4.47 29.47
N TRP A 541 29.34 3.55 30.40
CA TRP A 541 28.48 3.29 31.54
C TRP A 541 28.35 4.49 32.50
N SER A 542 29.24 5.50 32.42
CA SER A 542 29.09 6.74 33.19
C SER A 542 27.90 7.60 32.72
N THR A 543 27.39 7.34 31.51
CA THR A 543 26.26 8.09 30.94
C THR A 543 24.89 7.57 31.38
N LEU A 544 24.83 6.43 32.06
CA LEU A 544 23.59 5.76 32.46
C LEU A 544 23.38 5.90 33.97
N PRO A 545 22.12 5.93 34.45
CA PRO A 545 21.79 6.09 35.87
C PRO A 545 22.02 4.78 36.62
N LEU A 546 23.29 4.40 36.76
CA LEU A 546 23.71 3.23 37.53
C LEU A 546 24.29 3.69 38.87
N ASP A 547 23.72 3.16 39.95
CA ASP A 547 24.29 3.33 41.28
C ASP A 547 25.66 2.64 41.39
N ALA A 548 26.44 3.07 42.41
CA ALA A 548 27.66 2.38 42.81
C ALA A 548 27.38 0.90 43.08
N VAL A 549 28.30 0.02 42.66
CA VAL A 549 28.17 -1.43 42.80
C VAL A 549 28.03 -1.78 44.29
N THR A 550 26.86 -2.29 44.68
CA THR A 550 26.65 -2.92 45.98
C THR A 550 27.21 -4.36 45.92
N PRO A 551 28.00 -4.81 46.93
CA PRO A 551 28.73 -6.09 46.86
C PRO A 551 27.85 -7.35 46.66
N ASP A 552 26.57 -7.31 47.06
CA ASP A 552 25.65 -8.45 47.03
C ASP A 552 24.65 -8.43 45.86
N ASP A 553 24.77 -7.48 44.92
CA ASP A 553 23.79 -7.36 43.84
C ASP A 553 24.00 -8.33 42.69
N SER A 554 22.92 -9.02 42.30
CA SER A 554 22.95 -9.81 41.07
C SER A 554 22.96 -8.89 39.84
N PRO A 555 23.67 -9.27 38.74
CA PRO A 555 23.64 -8.52 37.48
C PRO A 555 22.23 -8.23 36.94
N ASN A 556 21.29 -9.17 37.14
CA ASN A 556 19.89 -9.00 36.74
C ASN A 556 19.20 -7.90 37.55
N ALA A 557 19.39 -7.89 38.88
CA ALA A 557 18.81 -6.88 39.76
C ALA A 557 19.36 -5.48 39.45
N ARG A 558 20.65 -5.38 39.12
CA ARG A 558 21.27 -4.13 38.66
C ARG A 558 20.62 -3.58 37.38
N LEU A 559 20.40 -4.43 36.37
CA LEU A 559 19.68 -4.03 35.15
C LEU A 559 18.22 -3.67 35.42
N GLN A 560 17.54 -4.41 36.29
CA GLN A 560 16.16 -4.12 36.66
C GLN A 560 16.03 -2.73 37.28
N ARG A 561 16.96 -2.35 38.17
CA ARG A 561 16.99 -0.99 38.74
C ARG A 561 17.26 0.07 37.70
N LEU A 562 18.22 -0.16 36.78
CA LEU A 562 18.47 0.76 35.66
C LEU A 562 17.19 1.00 34.85
N PHE A 563 16.49 -0.07 34.43
CA PHE A 563 15.24 0.10 33.67
C PHE A 563 14.14 0.78 34.48
N ASN A 564 14.05 0.48 35.79
CA ASN A 564 13.08 1.14 36.67
C ASN A 564 13.36 2.64 36.87
N ALA A 565 14.62 3.06 36.80
CA ALA A 565 15.02 4.46 36.90
C ALA A 565 14.73 5.27 35.63
N LEU A 566 14.50 4.62 34.48
CA LEU A 566 14.16 5.31 33.23
C LEU A 566 12.73 5.87 33.27
N PRO A 567 12.51 7.08 32.72
CA PRO A 567 11.31 7.89 33.00
C PRO A 567 10.03 7.39 32.31
N THR A 568 10.16 6.72 31.15
CA THR A 568 8.98 6.31 30.36
C THR A 568 9.13 4.88 29.80
N LEU A 569 8.01 4.31 29.36
CA LEU A 569 8.02 3.03 28.63
C LEU A 569 8.85 3.12 27.33
N THR A 570 8.72 4.22 26.59
CA THR A 570 9.55 4.52 25.41
C THR A 570 11.04 4.51 25.75
N SER A 571 11.43 5.15 26.86
CA SER A 571 12.82 5.15 27.33
C SER A 571 13.34 3.74 27.59
N ARG A 572 12.55 2.91 28.26
CA ARG A 572 12.92 1.51 28.57
C ARG A 572 13.07 0.68 27.30
N THR A 573 12.13 0.79 26.37
CA THR A 573 12.18 0.09 25.08
C THR A 573 13.37 0.52 24.23
N ASP A 574 13.66 1.83 24.19
CA ASP A 574 14.77 2.39 23.43
C ASP A 574 16.14 1.93 23.99
N VAL A 575 16.33 2.01 25.31
CA VAL A 575 17.57 1.56 25.97
C VAL A 575 17.75 0.04 25.82
N LEU A 576 16.67 -0.75 25.99
CA LEU A 576 16.72 -2.20 25.78
C LEU A 576 17.19 -2.55 24.35
N ARG A 577 16.61 -1.88 23.34
CA ARG A 577 17.01 -2.09 21.93
C ARG A 577 18.48 -1.77 21.69
N GLN A 578 19.00 -0.72 22.33
CA GLN A 578 20.42 -0.35 22.24
C GLN A 578 21.30 -1.42 22.88
N PHE A 579 20.95 -1.89 24.08
CA PHE A 579 21.67 -2.96 24.77
C PHE A 579 21.75 -4.24 23.95
N ILE A 580 20.64 -4.63 23.30
CA ILE A 580 20.61 -5.77 22.38
C ILE A 580 21.59 -5.55 21.22
N ARG A 581 21.60 -4.37 20.59
CA ARG A 581 22.51 -4.07 19.48
C ARG A 581 23.98 -4.12 19.92
N HIS A 582 24.31 -3.53 21.08
CA HIS A 582 25.65 -3.52 21.64
C HIS A 582 26.15 -4.95 21.96
N LEU A 583 25.29 -5.78 22.54
CA LEU A 583 25.58 -7.20 22.77
C LEU A 583 25.79 -7.99 21.48
N LEU A 584 24.92 -7.82 20.48
CA LEU A 584 25.07 -8.50 19.19
C LEU A 584 26.38 -8.12 18.48
N LEU A 585 26.79 -6.85 18.56
CA LEU A 585 28.07 -6.38 18.01
C LEU A 585 29.26 -7.00 18.76
N GLN A 586 29.24 -7.00 20.09
CA GLN A 586 30.29 -7.65 20.89
C GLN A 586 30.38 -9.15 20.56
N LYS A 587 29.25 -9.85 20.52
CA LYS A 587 29.23 -11.28 20.20
C LYS A 587 29.71 -11.54 18.77
N ALA A 588 29.43 -10.64 17.82
CA ALA A 588 29.93 -10.79 16.46
C ALA A 588 31.47 -10.72 16.43
N GLN A 589 32.08 -9.88 17.27
CA GLN A 589 33.52 -9.80 17.42
C GLN A 589 34.10 -11.04 18.13
N GLU A 590 33.49 -11.49 19.23
CA GLU A 590 33.91 -12.68 19.97
C GLU A 590 33.92 -13.94 19.09
N HIS A 591 32.90 -14.09 18.24
CA HIS A 591 32.81 -15.19 17.27
C HIS A 591 33.68 -15.00 16.01
N SER A 592 34.41 -13.89 15.91
CA SER A 592 35.20 -13.51 14.73
C SER A 592 34.36 -13.47 13.44
N CYS A 593 33.11 -13.01 13.55
CA CYS A 593 32.23 -12.80 12.42
C CYS A 593 32.67 -11.57 11.62
N SER A 594 32.54 -11.65 10.29
CA SER A 594 32.90 -10.54 9.40
C SER A 594 31.77 -9.53 9.18
N ALA A 595 30.55 -9.82 9.64
CA ALA A 595 29.42 -8.91 9.60
C ALA A 595 28.32 -9.26 10.62
N LEU A 596 27.55 -8.26 11.03
CA LEU A 596 26.29 -8.40 11.77
C LEU A 596 25.11 -8.23 10.81
N LEU A 597 24.18 -9.19 10.84
CA LEU A 597 22.96 -9.22 10.04
C LEU A 597 21.75 -9.02 10.95
N LEU A 598 20.95 -8.01 10.65
CA LEU A 598 19.72 -7.72 11.39
C LEU A 598 18.51 -8.02 10.50
N GLY A 599 17.58 -8.83 11.01
CA GLY A 599 16.42 -9.33 10.26
C GLY A 599 15.31 -8.31 10.05
N HIS A 600 15.60 -7.02 9.83
CA HIS A 600 14.54 -6.04 9.59
C HIS A 600 13.96 -6.18 8.18
N SER A 601 12.63 -6.28 8.09
CA SER A 601 11.86 -6.13 6.84
C SER A 601 11.81 -4.66 6.41
N THR A 602 11.33 -4.39 5.20
CA THR A 602 11.03 -3.02 4.74
C THR A 602 10.14 -2.27 5.74
N THR A 603 9.11 -2.95 6.26
CA THR A 603 8.18 -2.46 7.30
C THR A 603 8.89 -2.12 8.60
N ALA A 604 9.73 -3.03 9.08
CA ALA A 604 10.46 -2.84 10.32
C ALA A 604 11.49 -1.70 10.21
N LEU A 605 12.09 -1.50 9.04
CA LEU A 605 12.98 -0.36 8.77
C LEU A 605 12.22 0.97 8.69
N ALA A 606 11.02 0.98 8.11
CA ALA A 606 10.18 2.18 8.08
C ALA A 606 9.75 2.58 9.51
N ALA A 607 9.29 1.61 10.31
CA ALA A 607 8.96 1.83 11.72
C ALA A 607 10.15 2.30 12.53
N LEU A 608 11.33 1.67 12.36
CA LEU A 608 12.56 2.09 13.02
C LEU A 608 12.94 3.52 12.63
N THR A 609 12.84 3.87 11.34
CA THR A 609 13.14 5.22 10.84
C THR A 609 12.33 6.28 11.58
N LEU A 610 11.00 6.16 11.59
CA LEU A 610 10.16 7.17 12.24
C LEU A 610 10.30 7.15 13.76
N SER A 611 10.56 5.99 14.36
CA SER A 611 10.86 5.90 15.79
C SER A 611 12.14 6.68 16.14
N GLU A 612 13.22 6.53 15.36
CA GLU A 612 14.46 7.28 15.58
C GLU A 612 14.25 8.78 15.40
N VAL A 613 13.53 9.19 14.36
CA VAL A 613 13.22 10.61 14.13
C VAL A 613 12.40 11.19 15.27
N ALA A 614 11.35 10.48 15.72
CA ALA A 614 10.50 10.92 16.83
C ALA A 614 11.25 11.04 18.16
N LYS A 615 12.27 10.21 18.38
CA LYS A 615 13.18 10.30 19.54
C LYS A 615 14.28 11.36 19.37
N GLY A 616 14.27 12.11 18.27
CA GLY A 616 15.27 13.15 18.02
C GLY A 616 16.63 12.62 17.56
N ARG A 617 16.65 11.46 16.88
CA ARG A 617 17.85 10.87 16.25
C ARG A 617 17.78 10.91 14.72
N GLY A 618 17.13 11.93 14.16
CA GLY A 618 16.99 12.09 12.71
C GLY A 618 18.33 12.13 11.97
N PHE A 619 19.34 12.78 12.54
CA PHE A 619 20.71 12.82 11.98
C PHE A 619 21.35 11.43 11.87
N ALA A 620 21.18 10.59 12.89
CA ALA A 620 21.76 9.25 12.93
C ALA A 620 20.87 8.18 12.26
N ALA A 621 19.64 8.52 11.86
CA ALA A 621 18.71 7.55 11.28
C ALA A 621 19.29 6.80 10.06
N PRO A 622 19.99 7.43 9.10
CA PRO A 622 20.59 6.72 7.97
C PRO A 622 21.65 5.70 8.37
N LEU A 623 22.40 5.95 9.45
CA LEU A 623 23.39 5.01 10.01
C LEU A 623 22.71 3.81 10.71
N GLN A 624 21.48 3.99 11.17
CA GLN A 624 20.73 2.95 11.85
C GLN A 624 19.90 2.08 10.92
N VAL A 625 19.45 2.55 9.76
CA VAL A 625 18.48 1.82 8.92
C VAL A 625 19.02 1.35 7.57
N ALA A 626 20.28 1.63 7.25
CA ALA A 626 20.86 1.29 5.96
C ALA A 626 22.14 0.46 6.08
N ASP A 627 22.38 -0.40 5.07
CA ASP A 627 23.53 -1.31 5.03
C ASP A 627 24.86 -0.56 5.01
N GLY A 628 25.83 -0.93 5.83
CA GLY A 628 27.21 -0.45 5.67
C GLY A 628 28.06 -0.53 6.93
N MET A 629 29.20 0.16 6.89
CA MET A 629 30.13 0.24 8.01
C MET A 629 29.52 1.08 9.15
N THR A 630 29.63 0.55 10.36
CA THR A 630 29.26 1.22 11.60
C THR A 630 30.51 1.34 12.48
N THR A 631 30.82 2.54 12.94
CA THR A 631 31.87 2.75 13.94
C THR A 631 31.41 2.25 15.31
N VAL A 632 32.19 1.36 15.91
CA VAL A 632 32.02 0.86 17.28
C VAL A 632 33.14 1.45 18.13
N CYS A 633 32.78 2.32 19.06
CA CYS A 633 33.73 2.89 20.02
C CYS A 633 33.92 1.93 21.21
N THR A 634 35.07 1.98 21.87
CA THR A 634 35.31 1.30 23.15
C THR A 634 35.66 2.32 24.22
N TYR A 635 35.14 2.10 25.43
CA TYR A 635 35.30 2.97 26.58
C TYR A 635 35.87 2.19 27.76
N GLU A 636 36.73 2.84 28.53
CA GLU A 636 37.25 2.30 29.79
C GLU A 636 37.11 3.36 30.90
N ALA A 637 36.74 2.90 32.09
CA ALA A 637 36.65 3.76 33.26
C ALA A 637 38.07 4.18 33.69
N VAL A 638 38.25 5.47 34.00
CA VAL A 638 39.50 6.00 34.52
C VAL A 638 39.29 6.33 35.99
N GLU A 639 40.13 5.79 36.88
CA GLU A 639 40.06 6.06 38.32
C GLU A 639 40.16 7.58 38.59
N GLY A 640 39.16 8.12 39.29
CA GLY A 640 39.08 9.55 39.63
C GLY A 640 38.49 10.46 38.55
N ALA A 641 38.14 9.95 37.35
CA ALA A 641 37.44 10.70 36.33
C ALA A 641 35.91 10.48 36.41
N ALA A 642 35.14 11.53 36.11
CA ALA A 642 33.68 11.44 36.12
C ALA A 642 33.10 10.74 34.87
N ALA A 643 33.82 10.78 33.74
CA ALA A 643 33.45 10.15 32.47
C ALA A 643 34.44 9.04 32.11
N ALA A 644 33.95 8.01 31.38
CA ALA A 644 34.85 7.01 30.79
C ALA A 644 35.65 7.61 29.61
N GLN A 645 36.87 7.12 29.41
CA GLN A 645 37.72 7.53 28.29
C GLN A 645 37.49 6.60 27.09
N GLU A 646 37.30 7.19 25.90
CA GLU A 646 37.30 6.44 24.64
C GLU A 646 38.73 5.89 24.37
N THR A 647 38.86 4.57 24.27
CA THR A 647 40.15 3.87 24.11
C THR A 647 40.39 3.34 22.70
N GLY A 648 39.36 3.29 21.86
CA GLY A 648 39.47 2.73 20.52
C GLY A 648 38.21 2.87 19.67
N ARG A 649 38.40 2.70 18.35
CA ARG A 649 37.34 2.66 17.34
C ARG A 649 37.55 1.50 16.39
N LEU A 650 36.48 0.80 16.06
CA LEU A 650 36.46 -0.27 15.06
C LEU A 650 35.33 -0.03 14.06
N GLU A 651 35.63 -0.09 12.77
CA GLU A 651 34.60 -0.15 11.73
C GLU A 651 34.08 -1.58 11.59
N PHE A 652 32.77 -1.78 11.79
CA PHE A 652 32.14 -3.09 11.71
C PHE A 652 30.95 -3.09 10.74
N PRO A 653 30.87 -4.05 9.79
CA PRO A 653 29.76 -4.11 8.84
C PRO A 653 28.43 -4.52 9.49
N VAL A 654 27.37 -3.73 9.28
CA VAL A 654 26.00 -4.03 9.72
C VAL A 654 25.06 -3.97 8.51
N TYR A 655 24.34 -5.06 8.25
CA TYR A 655 23.48 -5.21 7.08
C TYR A 655 22.07 -5.67 7.46
N TYR A 656 21.11 -5.34 6.59
CA TYR A 656 19.70 -5.69 6.72
C TYR A 656 19.27 -6.54 5.52
N PRO A 657 19.53 -7.86 5.53
CA PRO A 657 19.35 -8.69 4.33
C PRO A 657 17.91 -8.77 3.81
N LEU A 658 16.91 -8.54 4.68
CA LEU A 658 15.49 -8.58 4.35
C LEU A 658 14.88 -7.20 4.05
N ARG A 659 15.70 -6.15 3.91
CA ARG A 659 15.26 -4.75 3.75
C ARG A 659 14.39 -4.42 2.53
N GLU A 660 14.31 -5.33 1.57
CA GLU A 660 13.47 -5.21 0.36
C GLU A 660 12.26 -6.14 0.38
N ILE A 661 11.98 -6.77 1.52
CA ILE A 661 10.88 -7.71 1.69
C ILE A 661 9.98 -7.15 2.79
N PHE A 662 8.69 -7.03 2.50
CA PHE A 662 7.67 -6.55 3.43
C PHE A 662 7.36 -7.59 4.51
N ARG A 663 6.77 -7.13 5.62
CA ARG A 663 6.43 -8.01 6.74
C ARG A 663 5.42 -9.06 6.33
N ASN A 664 4.38 -8.69 5.58
CA ASN A 664 3.35 -9.59 5.08
C ASN A 664 3.92 -10.64 4.11
N GLU A 665 4.94 -10.27 3.33
CA GLU A 665 5.66 -11.22 2.49
C GLU A 665 6.41 -12.26 3.34
N LEU A 666 7.00 -11.86 4.46
CA LEU A 666 7.70 -12.78 5.38
C LEU A 666 6.71 -13.70 6.12
N ILE A 667 5.52 -13.22 6.47
CA ILE A 667 4.45 -14.08 7.01
C ILE A 667 4.05 -15.12 5.97
N GLN A 668 3.84 -14.70 4.72
CA GLN A 668 3.49 -15.60 3.64
C GLN A 668 4.58 -16.65 3.40
N TYR A 669 5.86 -16.25 3.45
CA TYR A 669 6.98 -17.19 3.36
C TYR A 669 6.93 -18.23 4.50
N ILE A 670 6.67 -17.81 5.74
CA ILE A 670 6.54 -18.74 6.88
C ILE A 670 5.39 -19.71 6.63
N ASP A 671 4.25 -19.22 6.12
CA ASP A 671 3.10 -20.07 5.82
C ASP A 671 3.39 -21.14 4.77
N LEU A 672 4.31 -20.85 3.84
CA LEU A 672 4.74 -21.74 2.77
C LEU A 672 5.88 -22.68 3.17
N VAL A 673 6.55 -22.46 4.31
CA VAL A 673 7.65 -23.30 4.81
C VAL A 673 7.19 -24.02 6.10
N PRO A 674 6.67 -25.26 5.99
CA PRO A 674 6.02 -25.93 7.12
C PRO A 674 6.91 -26.12 8.34
N SER A 675 8.20 -26.38 8.12
CA SER A 675 9.18 -26.54 9.20
C SER A 675 9.35 -25.27 10.02
N LEU A 676 9.28 -24.11 9.37
CA LEU A 676 9.38 -22.81 10.02
C LEU A 676 8.05 -22.42 10.68
N LYS A 677 6.92 -22.67 10.01
CA LYS A 677 5.56 -22.40 10.52
C LYS A 677 5.30 -23.03 11.90
N GLN A 678 5.85 -24.21 12.15
CA GLN A 678 5.66 -24.95 13.40
C GLN A 678 6.38 -24.33 14.61
N ILE A 679 7.45 -23.57 14.38
CA ILE A 679 8.33 -23.06 15.45
C ILE A 679 8.28 -21.55 15.60
N VAL A 680 7.79 -20.81 14.59
CA VAL A 680 7.55 -19.38 14.72
C VAL A 680 6.30 -19.17 15.57
N PRO A 681 6.37 -18.48 16.73
CA PRO A 681 5.19 -18.18 17.52
C PRO A 681 4.26 -17.23 16.73
N VAL A 682 3.29 -17.79 16.02
CA VAL A 682 2.23 -17.00 15.38
C VAL A 682 1.29 -16.56 16.51
N ASN A 683 1.33 -15.26 16.80
CA ASN A 683 0.49 -14.55 17.77
C ASN A 683 0.78 -14.78 19.27
N GLN A 684 1.74 -14.04 19.82
CA GLN A 684 1.67 -13.62 21.24
C GLN A 684 1.99 -12.14 21.51
N VAL A 685 2.68 -11.42 20.62
CA VAL A 685 2.84 -9.95 20.77
C VAL A 685 1.67 -9.17 20.16
N GLY A 686 0.96 -9.74 19.17
CA GLY A 686 -0.25 -9.14 18.58
C GLY A 686 -1.59 -9.58 19.20
N ALA A 687 -1.64 -10.74 19.87
CA ALA A 687 -2.92 -11.30 20.36
C ALA A 687 -3.43 -10.76 21.70
N LYS A 688 -2.63 -9.98 22.45
CA LYS A 688 -3.17 -9.14 23.54
C LYS A 688 -3.67 -7.77 23.06
N ALA A 689 -3.53 -7.45 21.78
CA ALA A 689 -3.91 -6.15 21.22
C ALA A 689 -4.83 -6.28 19.99
N GLY A 690 -5.65 -7.33 19.93
CA GLY A 690 -6.84 -7.33 19.08
C GLY A 690 -7.93 -6.48 19.72
N ASN A 691 -8.39 -5.44 19.03
CA ASN A 691 -9.68 -4.74 19.24
C ASN A 691 -10.02 -4.22 20.65
N SER A 692 -9.05 -4.00 21.54
CA SER A 692 -9.27 -3.09 22.67
C SER A 692 -8.77 -1.69 22.31
N VAL A 693 -9.54 -0.67 22.67
CA VAL A 693 -9.08 0.73 22.64
C VAL A 693 -7.93 0.84 23.63
N VAL A 694 -6.71 0.52 23.20
CA VAL A 694 -5.50 0.73 23.99
C VAL A 694 -5.18 2.21 23.85
N SER A 695 -5.32 2.95 24.95
CA SER A 695 -4.86 4.33 25.03
C SER A 695 -3.42 4.42 24.54
N HIS A 696 -3.13 5.34 23.61
CA HIS A 696 -1.75 5.58 23.14
C HIS A 696 -0.79 5.97 24.28
N LYS A 697 -1.30 6.29 25.48
CA LYS A 697 -0.51 6.60 26.67
C LYS A 697 0.29 5.40 27.21
N ASP A 698 -0.14 4.16 26.93
CA ASP A 698 0.47 2.95 27.48
C ASP A 698 1.39 2.22 26.48
N LEU A 699 1.67 2.83 25.32
CA LEU A 699 2.50 2.26 24.27
C LEU A 699 3.82 3.01 24.14
N SER A 700 4.90 2.28 23.85
CA SER A 700 6.16 2.89 23.42
C SER A 700 6.02 3.49 22.02
N ILE A 701 6.85 4.49 21.67
CA ILE A 701 6.86 5.05 20.32
C ILE A 701 7.19 3.98 19.28
N GLU A 702 8.09 3.04 19.61
CA GLU A 702 8.42 1.89 18.76
C GLU A 702 7.17 1.06 18.45
N GLU A 703 6.36 0.76 19.46
CA GLU A 703 5.16 -0.05 19.29
C GLU A 703 4.06 0.70 18.51
N VAL A 704 3.91 2.00 18.74
CA VAL A 704 3.03 2.86 17.93
C VAL A 704 3.45 2.83 16.45
N MET A 705 4.74 2.99 16.16
CA MET A 705 5.26 2.98 14.79
C MET A 705 5.15 1.61 14.13
N THR A 706 5.40 0.51 14.86
CA THR A 706 5.19 -0.84 14.34
C THR A 706 3.73 -1.06 13.96
N ARG A 707 2.78 -0.72 14.84
CA ARG A 707 1.34 -0.87 14.53
C ARG A 707 0.89 0.01 13.37
N TYR A 708 1.39 1.25 13.31
CA TYR A 708 1.12 2.15 12.20
C TYR A 708 1.58 1.56 10.87
N PHE A 709 2.83 1.10 10.77
CA PHE A 709 3.33 0.56 9.51
C PHE A 709 2.78 -0.82 9.16
N ASP A 710 2.44 -1.65 10.15
CA ASP A 710 1.71 -2.90 9.92
C ASP A 710 0.34 -2.61 9.26
N SER A 711 -0.38 -1.59 9.73
CA SER A 711 -1.65 -1.15 9.12
C SER A 711 -1.48 -0.47 7.76
N VAL A 712 -0.46 0.38 7.60
CA VAL A 712 -0.20 1.11 6.34
C VAL A 712 0.26 0.15 5.24
N GLU A 713 0.96 -0.92 5.57
CA GLU A 713 1.43 -1.91 4.60
C GLU A 713 0.29 -2.59 3.82
N GLU A 714 -0.85 -2.88 4.48
CA GLU A 714 -1.99 -3.57 3.85
C GLU A 714 -2.65 -2.75 2.72
N GLY A 715 -2.61 -1.41 2.81
CA GLY A 715 -3.22 -0.51 1.82
C GLY A 715 -2.23 0.28 0.97
N TYR A 716 -1.02 0.53 1.47
CA TYR A 716 -0.08 1.51 0.93
C TYR A 716 1.39 1.07 1.11
N ALA A 717 1.75 -0.14 0.68
CA ALA A 717 3.15 -0.64 0.71
C ALA A 717 4.17 0.32 0.07
N GLY A 718 3.74 1.15 -0.89
CA GLY A 718 4.55 2.22 -1.48
C GLY A 718 5.01 3.29 -0.47
N ILE A 719 4.19 3.64 0.53
CA ILE A 719 4.56 4.58 1.61
C ILE A 719 5.69 3.98 2.45
N VAL A 720 5.53 2.72 2.85
CA VAL A 720 6.52 1.97 3.62
C VAL A 720 7.86 1.93 2.88
N ALA A 721 7.83 1.57 1.59
CA ALA A 721 9.02 1.57 0.75
C ALA A 721 9.63 2.96 0.55
N ASN A 722 8.81 4.02 0.45
CA ASN A 722 9.29 5.39 0.32
C ASN A 722 10.03 5.88 1.55
N VAL A 723 9.56 5.56 2.76
CA VAL A 723 10.27 5.93 4.01
C VAL A 723 11.68 5.34 4.02
N VAL A 724 11.82 4.04 3.71
CA VAL A 724 13.12 3.36 3.67
C VAL A 724 14.01 3.90 2.54
N ARG A 725 13.43 4.12 1.34
CA ARG A 725 14.17 4.66 0.18
C ARG A 725 14.67 6.08 0.43
N THR A 726 13.83 6.95 0.99
CA THR A 726 14.18 8.34 1.29
C THR A 726 15.29 8.38 2.34
N THR A 727 15.17 7.61 3.42
CA THR A 727 16.19 7.59 4.48
C THR A 727 17.52 7.04 3.99
N THR A 728 17.51 6.08 3.05
CA THR A 728 18.73 5.55 2.43
C THR A 728 19.43 6.55 1.52
N LYS A 729 18.70 7.55 0.99
CA LYS A 729 19.26 8.63 0.16
C LYS A 729 19.86 9.77 0.98
N LEU A 730 19.61 9.82 2.29
CA LEU A 730 20.21 10.82 3.17
C LEU A 730 21.70 10.55 3.34
N ASP A 731 22.48 11.62 3.45
CA ASP A 731 23.93 11.53 3.62
C ASP A 731 24.28 10.83 4.94
N ARG A 732 25.23 9.89 4.84
CA ARG A 732 25.85 9.27 6.02
C ARG A 732 27.08 10.08 6.40
N VAL A 733 26.86 11.14 7.15
CA VAL A 733 27.95 12.00 7.61
C VAL A 733 28.77 11.24 8.66
N PRO A 734 30.07 10.96 8.42
CA PRO A 734 30.92 10.33 9.40
C PRO A 734 31.09 11.27 10.60
N GLY A 735 30.65 10.85 11.78
CA GLY A 735 30.78 11.64 13.00
C GLY A 735 32.23 11.68 13.47
N LYS A 736 32.70 12.84 13.94
CA LYS A 736 33.98 12.95 14.67
C LYS A 736 33.84 12.50 16.13
N SER A 737 32.64 12.60 16.66
CA SER A 737 32.26 12.28 18.04
C SER A 737 31.01 11.39 18.05
N PHE A 738 30.93 10.51 19.05
CA PHE A 738 29.89 9.49 19.15
C PHE A 738 29.20 9.56 20.51
N CYS A 739 27.94 9.14 20.53
CA CYS A 739 27.16 9.00 21.74
C CYS A 739 27.69 7.84 22.58
N GLY A 740 27.99 8.08 23.85
CA GLY A 740 28.45 7.08 24.81
C GLY A 740 27.42 5.98 25.10
N SER A 741 26.12 6.27 24.95
CA SER A 741 25.05 5.30 25.23
C SER A 741 24.66 4.46 24.01
N CYS A 742 24.42 5.08 22.84
CA CYS A 742 23.93 4.36 21.64
C CYS A 742 24.97 4.18 20.53
N GLY A 743 26.18 4.74 20.68
CA GLY A 743 27.27 4.66 19.71
C GLY A 743 27.07 5.46 18.42
N MET A 744 25.98 6.23 18.29
CA MET A 744 25.69 6.99 17.07
C MET A 744 26.50 8.29 16.97
N SER A 745 26.81 8.72 15.74
CA SER A 745 27.42 10.03 15.46
C SER A 745 26.63 11.18 16.08
N LEU A 746 27.34 12.08 16.75
CA LEU A 746 26.77 13.31 17.31
C LEU A 746 26.79 14.44 16.27
N ASP A 747 25.72 15.23 16.27
CA ASP A 747 25.61 16.47 15.50
C ASP A 747 25.54 17.63 16.51
N ALA A 748 26.69 18.18 16.89
CA ALA A 748 26.74 19.18 17.97
C ALA A 748 25.92 20.45 17.64
N GLU A 749 25.88 20.86 16.37
CA GLU A 749 25.12 22.02 15.92
C GLU A 749 23.63 21.70 15.80
N GLY A 750 23.30 20.51 15.28
CA GLY A 750 21.91 20.03 15.19
C GLY A 750 21.29 19.73 16.54
N ASP A 751 22.01 19.08 17.46
CA ASP A 751 21.55 18.72 18.80
C ASP A 751 21.18 19.98 19.60
N SER A 752 22.00 21.05 19.53
CA SER A 752 21.71 22.34 20.17
C SER A 752 20.53 23.07 19.48
N ARG A 753 20.44 23.00 18.15
CA ARG A 753 19.30 23.58 17.40
C ARG A 753 17.97 22.87 17.71
N TRP A 754 17.98 21.55 17.90
CA TRP A 754 16.80 20.75 18.26
C TRP A 754 16.38 20.95 19.70
N ALA A 755 17.30 21.31 20.60
CA ALA A 755 16.99 21.71 21.96
C ALA A 755 16.17 23.02 22.01
N GLY A 756 16.35 23.94 21.06
CA GLY A 756 15.47 25.10 20.86
C GLY A 756 15.35 26.02 22.09
N GLU A 757 14.14 26.53 22.38
CA GLU A 757 13.84 27.38 23.56
C GLU A 757 13.82 26.60 24.89
N ILE A 758 13.88 25.27 24.85
CA ILE A 758 13.97 24.42 26.06
C ILE A 758 15.37 24.56 26.70
N GLY A 759 16.34 25.07 25.93
CA GLY A 759 17.73 25.25 26.34
C GLY A 759 18.55 23.97 26.12
N ASP A 760 19.86 24.12 25.90
CA ASP A 760 20.77 23.05 26.25
C ASP A 760 20.62 22.88 27.76
N ASP A 761 19.89 21.86 28.24
CA ASP A 761 19.96 21.45 29.64
C ASP A 761 21.42 21.09 29.92
N ALA A 762 22.21 22.09 30.31
CA ALA A 762 23.26 21.90 31.26
C ALA A 762 22.53 21.39 32.50
N GLY A 763 22.61 20.08 32.72
CA GLY A 763 22.21 19.51 33.99
C GLY A 763 23.07 20.13 35.09
N ASP A 764 22.72 21.31 35.59
CA ASP A 764 23.24 21.88 36.82
C ASP A 764 22.58 21.21 38.05
N GLY A 765 22.20 19.94 37.90
CA GLY A 765 22.10 19.02 39.02
C GLY A 765 23.51 18.54 39.39
N PRO A 766 23.80 18.16 40.66
CA PRO A 766 25.16 17.88 41.16
C PRO A 766 25.93 16.70 40.53
N GLY A 767 25.57 16.24 39.32
CA GLY A 767 26.21 15.14 38.60
C GLY A 767 26.43 15.33 37.08
N ALA A 768 25.99 16.41 36.42
CA ALA A 768 26.08 16.50 34.96
C ALA A 768 27.36 17.18 34.40
N ALA A 769 28.19 17.78 35.26
CA ALA A 769 29.50 18.32 34.84
C ALA A 769 30.54 17.22 34.53
N GLY A 770 30.16 15.94 34.60
CA GLY A 770 31.06 14.81 34.49
C GLY A 770 30.57 13.62 33.66
N ALA A 771 29.36 13.64 33.10
CA ALA A 771 28.83 12.50 32.34
C ALA A 771 29.31 12.50 30.87
N GLY A 772 29.61 11.32 30.31
CA GLY A 772 30.03 11.16 28.92
C GLY A 772 29.07 11.75 27.87
N ARG A 773 29.52 11.83 26.61
CA ARG A 773 28.80 12.57 25.55
C ARG A 773 27.53 11.81 25.11
N LEU A 774 26.34 12.38 25.34
CA LEU A 774 25.06 11.82 24.89
C LEU A 774 24.47 12.59 23.71
N CYS A 775 23.88 11.89 22.73
CA CYS A 775 23.04 12.52 21.70
C CYS A 775 21.71 12.99 22.30
N TYR A 776 21.04 13.93 21.64
CA TYR A 776 19.76 14.47 22.11
C TYR A 776 18.74 13.37 22.45
N GLY A 777 18.58 12.38 21.57
CA GLY A 777 17.66 11.27 21.84
C GLY A 777 18.06 10.36 23.00
N CYS A 778 19.35 10.18 23.30
CA CYS A 778 19.77 9.44 24.51
C CYS A 778 19.57 10.29 25.76
N LYS A 779 19.83 11.61 25.71
CA LYS A 779 19.57 12.52 26.82
C LYS A 779 18.10 12.44 27.25
N ARG A 780 17.17 12.50 26.30
CA ARG A 780 15.72 12.34 26.57
C ARG A 780 15.36 10.95 27.09
N SER A 781 15.87 9.89 26.46
CA SER A 781 15.59 8.53 26.94
C SER A 781 16.07 8.32 28.38
N ILE A 782 17.20 8.92 28.76
CA ILE A 782 17.83 8.70 30.08
C ILE A 782 17.31 9.67 31.15
N HIS A 783 17.15 10.96 30.81
CA HIS A 783 16.85 12.02 31.77
C HIS A 783 15.39 12.53 31.74
N GLY A 784 14.65 12.24 30.66
CA GLY A 784 13.25 12.66 30.46
C GLY A 784 13.09 13.75 29.42
#